data_AF-A0A8T1DU06-F1
#
_entry.id   AF-A0A8T1DU06-F1
#
_cell.length_a   1.000
_cell.length_b   1.000
_cell.length_c   1.000
_cell.angle_alpha   90.00
_cell.angle_beta   90.00
_cell.angle_gamma   90.00
#
_symmetry.space_group_name_H-M   'P 1'
#
loop_
_entity.id
_entity.type
_entity.pdbx_description
1 polymer ?
#
loop_
_entity_poly.entity_id
_entity_poly.type
_entity_poly.pdbx_seq_one_letter_code
_entity_poly.pdbx_strand_id
1 'polypeptide(L)'
;MELANKLNYPSSGYKVKAITGFKIYIYYRNHALGDSEAVIPKIIRDNKHVITFPKTNNKCVFHCIAWHLHKDSKRDPRKIQAQVKDVFKRYRSFKGIAYTLNLFRGFKPLDLLQFDELEDCFQFAINVYKMDVASGEVEWIRRSDKEHESINILSHENHALYIKSIDMLQSKYQCAKCEMIFVSSVKLRDHAKNQCERINIETFPTEPTIYKPPQNTIRSLLTKYSIKNTDNYIDHFIVYEFEAILKPTATQHGENTVFTNEHIPVSVSIADSMTEEVRCFVNADPKALHTDMFKYIADVVVEIQKYNVQKYETLLRKIINAYGLTGKYSSFFNFHSSLGFSKKRSDYDKLKQQLDQVPVFGFNSGPYDINLIKSDLFAVIGTDNIKSAIKNPSYMCIATSDMKMLDISNYVPAGTSYDKYLTTYLGGCKCDGKVRCICGLGKGLFPYEYITSFNVLIETQIPPKAAFDSKLRGTSISNDEYDRVKWVWGYYDMKTIKDLLIWYNNLDVVPFIKAIKSQRELFKRFDLDMFVDGVSLPGLSEKVMYQACFDNLKYPSRTPAKAFQFPAKRMSGYKKQDAESKREFGMTLDHLDMLLQKQKYLCGLCYCPLSSDTASADRINNKLGHVDGNILISCISCNTARKNMSLKGIRYKKLLEFNSDRLVYSIDKEESEIYGKMKANIAGGPSIIFNRYAKRNETKIRGGKICKKIIGYDANALYLWALGNEMPCGRLTTIEVYDGIIDDIKADKIFGFLECDIQTPEHLKQYFSEMTPIFKNVLIDCADESVIGNHMFDYNQSRGLNRAKPARKFIGSYFDEKILIYAPLLK
;
A
#
# COMPACT_ATOMS: atom_id res chain seq x y z
N MET A 1 44.38 -34.91 15.75
CA MET A 1 43.82 -36.12 15.10
C MET A 1 44.32 -36.12 13.67
N GLU A 2 44.87 -37.25 13.25
CA GLU A 2 45.55 -37.46 11.98
C GLU A 2 44.63 -37.21 10.77
N LEU A 3 45.16 -36.51 9.76
CA LEU A 3 44.53 -36.35 8.45
C LEU A 3 44.47 -37.72 7.77
N ALA A 4 43.26 -38.27 7.64
CA ALA A 4 43.03 -39.51 6.91
C ALA A 4 43.28 -39.29 5.41
N ASN A 5 44.39 -39.83 4.90
CA ASN A 5 44.80 -39.72 3.49
C ASN A 5 44.09 -40.72 2.54
N LYS A 6 43.13 -41.53 3.02
CA LYS A 6 42.31 -42.43 2.17
C LYS A 6 40.89 -42.62 2.71
N LEU A 7 39.90 -42.39 1.85
CA LEU A 7 38.52 -42.84 2.02
C LEU A 7 38.34 -44.14 1.22
N ASN A 8 37.98 -45.25 1.90
CA ASN A 8 37.59 -46.48 1.22
C ASN A 8 36.15 -46.37 0.69
N TYR A 9 35.96 -46.71 -0.58
CA TYR A 9 34.70 -46.60 -1.29
C TYR A 9 33.80 -47.82 -1.03
N PRO A 10 32.49 -47.66 -0.77
CA PRO A 10 31.54 -48.74 -0.93
C PRO A 10 31.26 -48.97 -2.42
N SER A 11 31.26 -50.23 -2.84
CA SER A 11 31.14 -50.71 -4.23
C SER A 11 29.78 -50.40 -4.89
N SER A 12 29.48 -49.13 -5.14
CA SER A 12 28.38 -48.71 -6.00
C SER A 12 28.96 -47.97 -7.21
N GLY A 13 28.54 -48.36 -8.41
CA GLY A 13 29.11 -47.96 -9.70
C GLY A 13 28.94 -46.48 -10.09
N TYR A 14 28.80 -45.57 -9.12
CA TYR A 14 28.67 -44.14 -9.37
C TYR A 14 30.03 -43.43 -9.25
N LYS A 15 30.39 -42.64 -10.27
CA LYS A 15 31.58 -41.77 -10.26
C LYS A 15 31.16 -40.32 -9.99
N VAL A 16 31.79 -39.67 -9.01
CA VAL A 16 31.64 -38.23 -8.77
C VAL A 16 32.24 -37.45 -9.95
N LYS A 17 31.43 -36.62 -10.62
CA LYS A 17 31.81 -35.91 -11.86
C LYS A 17 32.43 -34.53 -11.62
N ALA A 18 31.96 -33.77 -10.63
CA ALA A 18 32.55 -32.51 -10.15
C ALA A 18 31.90 -32.08 -8.83
N ILE A 19 32.65 -31.41 -7.95
CA ILE A 19 32.10 -30.64 -6.83
C ILE A 19 32.04 -29.18 -7.30
N THR A 20 30.84 -28.69 -7.60
CA THR A 20 30.61 -27.37 -8.23
C THR A 20 30.55 -26.21 -7.23
N GLY A 21 30.74 -26.49 -5.94
CA GLY A 21 30.83 -25.48 -4.90
C GLY A 21 30.92 -26.12 -3.52
N PHE A 22 31.81 -25.59 -2.68
CA PHE A 22 31.80 -25.83 -1.24
C PHE A 22 32.12 -24.51 -0.54
N LYS A 23 31.64 -24.38 0.71
CA LYS A 23 31.75 -23.15 1.48
C LYS A 23 32.37 -23.51 2.82
N ILE A 24 33.59 -23.04 3.07
CA ILE A 24 34.27 -23.20 4.36
C ILE A 24 33.96 -21.95 5.19
N TYR A 25 33.36 -22.16 6.36
CA TYR A 25 33.18 -21.12 7.35
C TYR A 25 34.27 -21.27 8.43
N ILE A 26 35.18 -20.30 8.51
CA ILE A 26 36.17 -20.22 9.59
C ILE A 26 35.69 -19.12 10.55
N TYR A 27 35.15 -19.52 11.70
CA TYR A 27 34.78 -18.60 12.77
C TYR A 27 35.95 -18.50 13.76
N TYR A 28 36.47 -17.29 13.97
CA TYR A 28 37.52 -17.01 14.95
C TYR A 28 36.92 -16.18 16.09
N ARG A 29 36.29 -16.76 17.12
CA ARG A 29 35.70 -15.97 18.23
C ARG A 29 35.64 -16.74 19.55
N ASN A 30 36.49 -16.37 20.51
CA ASN A 30 36.45 -16.80 21.92
C ASN A 30 35.19 -16.25 22.63
N HIS A 31 34.00 -16.76 22.32
CA HIS A 31 32.74 -16.31 22.92
C HIS A 31 32.36 -17.26 24.07
N ALA A 32 33.06 -17.12 25.19
CA ALA A 32 32.87 -17.98 26.35
C ALA A 32 31.82 -17.43 27.31
N LEU A 33 30.87 -18.27 27.72
CA LEU A 33 29.81 -17.95 28.67
C LEU A 33 30.16 -18.46 30.06
N GLY A 34 30.32 -17.52 31.01
CA GLY A 34 30.65 -17.82 32.39
C GLY A 34 30.75 -16.61 33.33
N ASP A 35 30.89 -15.39 32.82
CA ASP A 35 31.25 -14.25 33.66
C ASP A 35 30.24 -14.01 34.79
N SER A 36 30.66 -14.21 36.04
CA SER A 36 29.81 -14.02 37.21
C SER A 36 29.66 -12.56 37.63
N GLU A 37 30.43 -11.64 37.04
CA GLU A 37 30.45 -10.21 37.37
C GLU A 37 29.64 -9.35 36.38
N ALA A 38 29.10 -9.94 35.31
CA ALA A 38 28.29 -9.23 34.31
C ALA A 38 27.13 -8.44 34.92
N VAL A 39 27.03 -7.16 34.56
CA VAL A 39 25.99 -6.25 35.08
C VAL A 39 24.78 -6.28 34.15
N ILE A 40 23.76 -7.05 34.50
CA ILE A 40 22.58 -7.20 33.65
C ILE A 40 21.76 -5.89 33.60
N PRO A 41 21.60 -5.26 32.41
CA PRO A 41 20.86 -4.02 32.26
C PRO A 41 19.39 -4.16 32.66
N LYS A 42 18.79 -3.04 33.09
CA LYS A 42 17.38 -2.99 33.54
C LYS A 42 16.40 -3.57 32.51
N ILE A 43 16.61 -3.32 31.21
CA ILE A 43 15.75 -3.82 30.13
C ILE A 43 15.72 -5.35 30.03
N ILE A 44 16.83 -6.02 30.34
CA ILE A 44 16.94 -7.48 30.35
C ILE A 44 16.47 -8.03 31.70
N ARG A 45 16.92 -7.42 32.80
CA ARG A 45 16.64 -7.87 34.16
C ARG A 45 15.14 -7.82 34.51
N ASP A 46 14.44 -6.78 34.07
CA ASP A 46 13.02 -6.59 34.35
C ASP A 46 12.12 -7.31 33.33
N ASN A 47 12.72 -7.99 32.32
CA ASN A 47 11.97 -8.74 31.31
C ASN A 47 11.49 -10.09 31.85
N LYS A 48 10.17 -10.25 32.01
CA LYS A 48 9.54 -11.47 32.52
C LYS A 48 9.81 -12.75 31.70
N HIS A 49 10.25 -12.62 30.45
CA HIS A 49 10.57 -13.71 29.53
C HIS A 49 12.03 -14.12 29.57
N VAL A 50 12.87 -13.42 30.34
CA VAL A 50 14.26 -13.80 30.62
C VAL A 50 14.35 -14.20 32.10
N ILE A 51 15.09 -15.26 32.39
CA ILE A 51 15.45 -15.65 33.76
C ILE A 51 16.92 -15.36 33.98
N THR A 52 17.18 -14.60 35.04
CA THR A 52 18.52 -14.27 35.51
C THR A 52 18.88 -15.17 36.70
N PHE A 53 20.15 -15.57 36.75
CA PHE A 53 20.68 -16.42 37.82
C PHE A 53 21.74 -15.64 38.60
N PRO A 54 21.56 -15.37 39.91
CA PRO A 54 22.57 -14.68 40.68
C PRO A 54 23.74 -15.61 41.04
N LYS A 55 24.97 -15.08 41.06
CA LYS A 55 26.19 -15.75 41.58
C LYS A 55 26.48 -17.13 40.95
N THR A 56 26.48 -17.20 39.62
CA THR A 56 26.67 -18.45 38.87
C THR A 56 28.10 -19.00 38.90
N ASN A 57 29.11 -18.18 39.24
CA ASN A 57 30.53 -18.56 39.34
C ASN A 57 31.02 -19.38 38.13
N ASN A 58 30.97 -18.84 36.91
CA ASN A 58 31.36 -19.52 35.66
C ASN A 58 30.45 -20.66 35.19
N LYS A 59 29.25 -20.83 35.77
CA LYS A 59 28.34 -21.94 35.46
C LYS A 59 26.97 -21.48 34.94
N CYS A 60 26.86 -20.27 34.41
CA CYS A 60 25.59 -19.70 33.94
C CYS A 60 24.89 -20.58 32.87
N VAL A 61 25.66 -21.24 32.00
CA VAL A 61 25.11 -22.20 31.02
C VAL A 61 24.47 -23.40 31.71
N PHE A 62 25.13 -23.98 32.73
CA PHE A 62 24.55 -25.08 33.52
C PHE A 62 23.32 -24.66 34.33
N HIS A 63 23.23 -23.38 34.72
CA HIS A 63 22.00 -22.85 35.34
C HIS A 63 20.86 -22.81 34.33
N CYS A 64 21.12 -22.40 33.09
CA CYS A 64 20.11 -22.44 32.01
C CYS A 64 19.64 -23.89 31.75
N ILE A 65 20.58 -24.84 31.68
CA ILE A 65 20.27 -26.27 31.46
C ILE A 65 19.49 -26.86 32.64
N ALA A 66 19.94 -26.62 33.87
CA ALA A 66 19.23 -27.09 35.07
C ALA A 66 17.82 -26.52 35.14
N TRP A 67 17.66 -25.24 34.78
CA TRP A 67 16.37 -24.59 34.70
C TRP A 67 15.49 -25.19 33.60
N HIS A 68 16.04 -25.56 32.45
CA HIS A 68 15.29 -26.23 31.39
C HIS A 68 14.77 -27.61 31.81
N LEU A 69 15.64 -28.42 32.40
CA LEU A 69 15.35 -29.82 32.76
C LEU A 69 14.39 -29.93 33.96
N HIS A 70 14.38 -28.96 34.87
CA HIS A 70 13.57 -29.04 36.08
C HIS A 70 12.22 -28.32 35.92
N LYS A 71 11.21 -28.98 35.34
CA LYS A 71 9.91 -28.39 34.92
C LYS A 71 8.89 -28.10 36.06
N ASP A 72 9.30 -27.97 37.32
CA ASP A 72 8.40 -27.69 38.47
C ASP A 72 7.85 -26.24 38.48
N SER A 73 6.59 -26.08 38.86
CA SER A 73 5.79 -24.84 38.79
C SER A 73 6.15 -23.78 39.84
N LYS A 74 6.84 -24.16 40.94
CA LYS A 74 7.25 -23.26 42.04
C LYS A 74 8.76 -23.01 42.14
N ARG A 75 9.50 -23.11 41.03
CA ARG A 75 10.97 -22.96 41.03
C ARG A 75 11.45 -21.50 41.21
N ASP A 76 12.42 -21.28 42.09
CA ASP A 76 13.12 -20.01 42.34
C ASP A 76 14.54 -20.05 41.74
N PRO A 77 14.90 -19.14 40.83
CA PRO A 77 16.25 -19.08 40.24
C PRO A 77 17.38 -19.01 41.28
N ARG A 78 17.10 -18.53 42.50
CA ARG A 78 18.07 -18.44 43.60
C ARG A 78 18.35 -19.79 44.28
N LYS A 79 17.51 -20.80 44.05
CA LYS A 79 17.55 -22.10 44.77
C LYS A 79 17.92 -23.29 43.86
N ILE A 80 18.35 -23.05 42.63
CA ILE A 80 18.62 -24.12 41.63
C ILE A 80 20.01 -24.78 41.75
N GLN A 81 20.82 -24.38 42.73
CA GLN A 81 22.22 -24.80 42.83
C GLN A 81 22.40 -26.32 42.97
N ALA A 82 21.45 -27.03 43.59
CA ALA A 82 21.49 -28.49 43.71
C ALA A 82 21.36 -29.15 42.33
N GLN A 83 20.36 -28.74 41.55
CA GLN A 83 20.13 -29.22 40.18
C GLN A 83 21.30 -28.88 39.26
N VAL A 84 21.92 -27.71 39.42
CA VAL A 84 23.13 -27.33 38.68
C VAL A 84 24.28 -28.31 38.95
N LYS A 85 24.46 -28.76 40.20
CA LYS A 85 25.46 -29.79 40.53
C LYS A 85 25.15 -31.11 39.86
N ASP A 86 23.88 -31.51 39.78
CA ASP A 86 23.48 -32.78 39.16
C ASP A 86 23.65 -32.75 37.64
N VAL A 87 23.26 -31.65 36.99
CA VAL A 87 23.56 -31.40 35.57
C VAL A 87 25.07 -31.45 35.33
N PHE A 88 25.86 -30.81 36.19
CA PHE A 88 27.32 -30.84 36.06
C PHE A 88 27.91 -32.24 36.24
N LYS A 89 27.44 -33.02 37.22
CA LYS A 89 27.85 -34.43 37.39
C LYS A 89 27.52 -35.26 36.15
N ARG A 90 26.33 -35.08 35.56
CA ARG A 90 25.95 -35.75 34.32
C ARG A 90 26.89 -35.40 33.17
N TYR A 91 27.20 -34.11 33.00
CA TYR A 91 28.18 -33.67 31.99
C TYR A 91 29.59 -34.24 32.25
N ARG A 92 30.02 -34.34 33.51
CA ARG A 92 31.31 -34.96 33.85
C ARG A 92 31.34 -36.46 33.58
N SER A 93 30.25 -37.16 33.90
CA SER A 93 30.09 -38.58 33.57
C SER A 93 30.12 -38.81 32.06
N PHE A 94 29.46 -37.95 31.28
CA PHE A 94 29.52 -38.00 29.81
C PHE A 94 30.94 -37.81 29.28
N LYS A 95 31.73 -36.96 29.92
CA LYS A 95 33.16 -36.75 29.62
C LYS A 95 34.09 -37.87 30.14
N GLY A 96 33.58 -38.88 30.84
CA GLY A 96 34.41 -39.91 31.49
C GLY A 96 35.28 -39.40 32.64
N ILE A 97 34.93 -38.26 33.25
CA ILE A 97 35.68 -37.62 34.34
C ILE A 97 34.93 -37.78 35.65
N ALA A 98 35.58 -38.33 36.68
CA ALA A 98 34.99 -38.41 38.02
C ALA A 98 34.75 -37.01 38.61
N TYR A 99 33.56 -36.80 39.18
CA TYR A 99 33.21 -35.53 39.81
C TYR A 99 34.06 -35.27 41.07
N THR A 100 34.61 -34.07 41.19
CA THR A 100 35.17 -33.56 42.45
C THR A 100 34.70 -32.13 42.70
N LEU A 101 34.64 -31.73 43.97
CA LEU A 101 34.21 -30.39 44.36
C LEU A 101 35.16 -29.30 43.85
N ASN A 102 36.46 -29.61 43.76
CA ASN A 102 37.47 -28.70 43.20
C ASN A 102 37.25 -28.45 41.71
N LEU A 103 36.91 -29.50 40.94
CA LEU A 103 36.57 -29.38 39.52
C LEU A 103 35.27 -28.61 39.26
N PHE A 104 34.31 -28.69 40.19
CA PHE A 104 33.11 -27.87 40.13
C PHE A 104 33.46 -26.41 40.45
N ARG A 105 34.16 -26.13 41.55
CA ARG A 105 34.52 -24.77 41.97
C ARG A 105 35.35 -24.03 40.92
N GLY A 106 36.41 -24.67 40.40
CA GLY A 106 37.32 -24.09 39.40
C GLY A 106 36.89 -24.26 37.93
N PHE A 107 35.62 -24.50 37.65
CA PHE A 107 35.15 -24.67 36.27
C PHE A 107 35.29 -23.36 35.47
N LYS A 108 35.83 -23.46 34.25
CA LYS A 108 36.04 -22.31 33.36
C LYS A 108 34.77 -22.01 32.54
N PRO A 109 34.59 -20.76 32.08
CA PRO A 109 33.54 -20.41 31.11
C PRO A 109 33.52 -21.36 29.90
N LEU A 110 32.33 -21.64 29.37
CA LEU A 110 32.14 -22.53 28.23
C LEU A 110 32.12 -21.73 26.93
N ASP A 111 32.99 -22.08 26.00
CA ASP A 111 32.91 -21.54 24.64
C ASP A 111 31.70 -22.12 23.90
N LEU A 112 31.11 -21.34 22.99
CA LEU A 112 29.99 -21.77 22.16
C LEU A 112 30.29 -23.03 21.35
N LEU A 113 31.55 -23.29 20.98
CA LEU A 113 31.95 -24.54 20.30
C LEU A 113 31.78 -25.79 21.17
N GLN A 114 31.82 -25.61 22.49
CA GLN A 114 31.64 -26.71 23.45
C GLN A 114 30.15 -27.03 23.66
N PHE A 115 29.24 -26.29 23.04
CA PHE A 115 27.81 -26.53 23.20
C PHE A 115 27.35 -27.79 22.49
N ASP A 116 28.01 -28.21 21.40
CA ASP A 116 27.70 -29.47 20.73
C ASP A 116 27.84 -30.67 21.70
N GLU A 117 28.85 -30.63 22.58
CA GLU A 117 29.06 -31.66 23.61
C GLU A 117 27.97 -31.63 24.69
N LEU A 118 27.40 -30.46 24.98
CA LEU A 118 26.27 -30.31 25.89
C LEU A 118 24.99 -30.83 25.23
N GLU A 119 24.77 -30.52 23.96
CA GLU A 119 23.65 -31.02 23.16
C GLU A 119 23.68 -32.55 23.08
N ASP A 120 24.84 -33.15 22.83
CA ASP A 120 25.03 -34.60 22.83
C ASP A 120 24.82 -35.21 24.23
N CYS A 121 25.30 -34.57 25.30
CA CYS A 121 25.13 -35.04 26.67
C CYS A 121 23.66 -35.03 27.13
N PHE A 122 22.91 -34.00 26.76
CA PHE A 122 21.58 -33.75 27.30
C PHE A 122 20.42 -34.00 26.32
N GLN A 123 20.71 -34.22 25.03
CA GLN A 123 19.74 -34.53 23.97
C GLN A 123 18.70 -33.42 23.74
N PHE A 124 19.16 -32.16 23.70
CA PHE A 124 18.38 -30.99 23.28
C PHE A 124 19.23 -30.03 22.46
N ALA A 125 18.61 -29.19 21.64
CA ALA A 125 19.28 -28.18 20.82
C ALA A 125 19.50 -26.89 21.62
N ILE A 126 20.68 -26.26 21.58
CA ILE A 126 20.96 -25.01 22.31
C ILE A 126 21.04 -23.85 21.32
N ASN A 127 20.15 -22.88 21.41
CA ASN A 127 20.22 -21.66 20.61
C ASN A 127 20.68 -20.50 21.48
N VAL A 128 21.57 -19.65 20.95
CA VAL A 128 22.11 -18.50 21.68
C VAL A 128 21.82 -17.21 20.94
N TYR A 129 21.24 -16.24 21.64
CA TYR A 129 20.84 -14.93 21.13
C TYR A 129 21.61 -13.83 21.84
N LYS A 130 21.66 -12.64 21.25
CA LYS A 130 22.14 -11.40 21.87
C LYS A 130 21.08 -10.33 21.73
N MET A 131 20.92 -9.46 22.73
CA MET A 131 20.03 -8.32 22.66
C MET A 131 20.83 -7.02 22.65
N ASP A 132 20.53 -6.13 21.72
CA ASP A 132 21.02 -4.76 21.76
C ASP A 132 20.27 -3.96 22.84
N VAL A 133 21.01 -3.35 23.75
CA VAL A 133 20.43 -2.69 24.94
C VAL A 133 19.75 -1.37 24.58
N ALA A 134 20.17 -0.71 23.49
CA ALA A 134 19.65 0.58 23.06
C ALA A 134 18.36 0.45 22.23
N SER A 135 18.34 -0.47 21.27
CA SER A 135 17.19 -0.72 20.39
C SER A 135 16.21 -1.76 20.93
N GLY A 136 16.68 -2.69 21.78
CA GLY A 136 15.92 -3.85 22.23
C GLY A 136 15.83 -4.98 21.20
N GLU A 137 16.55 -4.86 20.08
CA GLU A 137 16.59 -5.86 19.01
C GLU A 137 17.32 -7.13 19.47
N VAL A 138 16.84 -8.29 19.02
CA VAL A 138 17.36 -9.61 19.41
C VAL A 138 17.93 -10.33 18.20
N GLU A 139 19.24 -10.50 18.17
CA GLU A 139 19.99 -11.18 17.13
C GLU A 139 20.30 -12.64 17.53
N TRP A 140 20.34 -13.53 16.55
CA TRP A 140 20.70 -14.93 16.74
C TRP A 140 22.21 -15.13 16.51
N ILE A 141 22.95 -15.59 17.52
CA ILE A 141 24.42 -15.72 17.44
C ILE A 141 24.92 -17.17 17.39
N ARG A 142 24.11 -18.16 17.82
CA ARG A 142 24.34 -19.59 17.57
C ARG A 142 23.02 -20.30 17.33
N ARG A 143 22.95 -21.06 16.25
CA ARG A 143 21.86 -21.99 15.93
C ARG A 143 22.39 -23.41 16.03
N SER A 144 21.68 -24.28 16.73
CA SER A 144 21.99 -25.71 16.74
C SER A 144 21.44 -26.38 15.47
N ASP A 145 22.19 -27.34 14.95
CA ASP A 145 21.78 -28.18 13.82
C ASP A 145 21.09 -29.48 14.27
N LYS A 146 20.88 -29.67 15.58
CA LYS A 146 20.23 -30.87 16.14
C LYS A 146 18.71 -30.76 16.05
N GLU A 147 18.05 -31.83 15.60
CA GLU A 147 16.59 -31.94 15.55
C GLU A 147 15.99 -32.36 16.91
N HIS A 148 16.26 -31.59 17.96
CA HIS A 148 15.72 -31.83 19.31
C HIS A 148 14.92 -30.61 19.82
N GLU A 149 14.16 -30.80 20.92
CA GLU A 149 13.55 -29.67 21.65
C GLU A 149 14.64 -28.64 21.98
N SER A 150 14.38 -27.36 21.73
CA SER A 150 15.42 -26.33 21.87
C SER A 150 15.35 -25.58 23.20
N ILE A 151 16.50 -25.40 23.84
CA ILE A 151 16.72 -24.38 24.87
C ILE A 151 17.24 -23.10 24.23
N ASN A 152 16.69 -21.95 24.62
CA ASN A 152 17.10 -20.64 24.13
C ASN A 152 17.84 -19.88 25.25
N ILE A 153 19.05 -19.42 24.96
CA ILE A 153 19.92 -18.67 25.88
C ILE A 153 20.12 -17.25 25.35
N LEU A 154 20.00 -16.25 26.22
CA LEU A 154 20.39 -14.88 25.92
C LEU A 154 21.79 -14.63 26.49
N SER A 155 22.73 -14.26 25.62
CA SER A 155 24.10 -13.87 25.94
C SER A 155 24.19 -12.37 26.14
N HIS A 156 24.66 -11.94 27.31
CA HIS A 156 24.97 -10.54 27.61
C HIS A 156 26.28 -10.46 28.39
N GLU A 157 27.26 -9.68 27.92
CA GLU A 157 28.59 -9.54 28.56
C GLU A 157 29.17 -10.88 29.05
N ASN A 158 29.24 -11.89 28.17
CA ASN A 158 29.75 -13.23 28.50
C ASN A 158 28.97 -13.98 29.61
N HIS A 159 27.74 -13.56 29.91
CA HIS A 159 26.83 -14.23 30.84
C HIS A 159 25.62 -14.83 30.11
N ALA A 160 25.23 -16.05 30.51
CA ALA A 160 24.09 -16.76 29.95
C ALA A 160 22.83 -16.58 30.81
N LEU A 161 21.75 -16.17 30.16
CA LEU A 161 20.43 -15.99 30.75
C LEU A 161 19.45 -16.92 30.04
N TYR A 162 18.45 -17.45 30.75
CA TYR A 162 17.50 -18.39 30.13
C TYR A 162 16.32 -17.65 29.49
N ILE A 163 16.00 -17.95 28.22
CA ILE A 163 14.85 -17.38 27.51
C ILE A 163 13.65 -18.33 27.64
N LYS A 164 12.54 -17.84 28.22
CA LYS A 164 11.28 -18.59 28.34
C LYS A 164 10.52 -18.70 27.03
N SER A 165 10.51 -17.63 26.24
CA SER A 165 9.82 -17.54 24.95
C SER A 165 10.54 -16.52 24.09
N ILE A 166 11.06 -16.97 22.95
CA ILE A 166 11.82 -16.13 22.01
C ILE A 166 10.89 -15.13 21.31
N ASP A 167 9.69 -15.55 20.92
CA ASP A 167 8.72 -14.67 20.24
C ASP A 167 8.35 -13.47 21.12
N MET A 168 8.10 -13.74 22.41
CA MET A 168 7.78 -12.70 23.38
C MET A 168 8.97 -11.79 23.69
N LEU A 169 10.20 -12.30 23.61
CA LEU A 169 11.41 -11.50 23.73
C LEU A 169 11.61 -10.60 22.50
N GLN A 170 11.24 -11.06 21.30
CA GLN A 170 11.27 -10.34 20.03
C GLN A 170 10.06 -9.40 19.80
N SER A 171 9.13 -9.30 20.76
CA SER A 171 7.86 -8.58 20.59
C SER A 171 6.96 -9.11 19.45
N LYS A 172 7.07 -10.40 19.14
CA LYS A 172 6.19 -11.14 18.22
C LYS A 172 5.19 -11.94 19.04
N TYR A 173 3.91 -11.64 18.86
CA TYR A 173 2.82 -12.19 19.66
C TYR A 173 1.89 -12.99 18.75
N GLN A 174 1.99 -14.31 18.75
CA GLN A 174 1.15 -15.17 17.93
C GLN A 174 -0.22 -15.41 18.58
N CYS A 175 -1.30 -15.35 17.80
CA CYS A 175 -2.62 -15.76 18.27
C CYS A 175 -2.70 -17.28 18.33
N ALA A 176 -3.05 -17.82 19.49
CA ALA A 176 -3.21 -19.26 19.70
C ALA A 176 -4.38 -19.89 18.91
N LYS A 177 -5.27 -19.07 18.34
CA LYS A 177 -6.43 -19.53 17.58
C LYS A 177 -6.21 -19.50 16.06
N CYS A 178 -5.70 -18.40 15.52
CA CYS A 178 -5.55 -18.18 14.07
C CYS A 178 -4.10 -18.05 13.60
N GLU A 179 -3.14 -18.21 14.51
CA GLU A 179 -1.70 -18.19 14.24
C GLU A 179 -1.14 -16.86 13.70
N MET A 180 -1.96 -15.81 13.56
CA MET A 180 -1.48 -14.47 13.17
C MET A 180 -0.50 -13.89 14.20
N ILE A 181 0.58 -13.30 13.70
CA ILE A 181 1.64 -12.71 14.52
C ILE A 181 1.41 -11.19 14.64
N PHE A 182 1.33 -10.70 15.88
CA PHE A 182 1.13 -9.30 16.20
C PHE A 182 2.42 -8.70 16.76
N VAL A 183 2.67 -7.44 16.42
CA VAL A 183 3.82 -6.67 16.93
C VAL A 183 3.65 -6.19 18.39
N SER A 184 2.50 -6.47 19.02
CA SER A 184 2.29 -6.18 20.44
C SER A 184 1.24 -7.08 21.09
N SER A 185 1.40 -7.34 22.40
CA SER A 185 0.43 -8.10 23.19
C SER A 185 -0.94 -7.42 23.30
N VAL A 186 -0.98 -6.09 23.17
CA VAL A 186 -2.23 -5.31 23.16
C VAL A 186 -3.00 -5.61 21.88
N LYS A 187 -2.34 -5.55 20.71
CA LYS A 187 -2.98 -5.90 19.44
C LYS A 187 -3.46 -7.34 19.40
N LEU A 188 -2.67 -8.28 19.94
CA LEU A 188 -3.12 -9.67 20.07
C LEU A 188 -4.36 -9.77 20.97
N ARG A 189 -4.39 -9.07 22.11
CA ARG A 189 -5.52 -9.07 23.03
C ARG A 189 -6.78 -8.45 22.41
N ASP A 190 -6.61 -7.36 21.68
CA ASP A 190 -7.69 -6.69 20.96
C ASP A 190 -8.19 -7.60 19.84
N HIS A 191 -7.30 -8.25 19.10
CA HIS A 191 -7.66 -9.27 18.11
C HIS A 191 -8.42 -10.46 18.73
N ALA A 192 -7.97 -10.96 19.89
CA ALA A 192 -8.63 -12.05 20.60
C ALA A 192 -10.01 -11.63 21.14
N LYS A 193 -10.19 -10.36 21.52
CA LYS A 193 -11.48 -9.78 21.93
C LYS A 193 -12.40 -9.52 20.73
N ASN A 194 -11.85 -9.15 19.58
CA ASN A 194 -12.59 -8.73 18.39
C ASN A 194 -12.87 -9.88 17.42
N GLN A 195 -13.33 -11.02 17.93
CA GLN A 195 -13.87 -12.13 17.11
C GLN A 195 -12.88 -12.64 16.05
N CYS A 196 -11.76 -13.21 16.52
CA CYS A 196 -10.70 -13.90 15.77
C CYS A 196 -11.14 -14.78 14.57
N GLU A 197 -12.39 -15.24 14.56
CA GLU A 197 -13.01 -16.09 13.51
C GLU A 197 -13.62 -15.30 12.34
N ARG A 198 -13.81 -13.98 12.46
CA ARG A 198 -14.39 -13.15 11.40
C ARG A 198 -13.32 -12.74 10.38
N ILE A 199 -13.47 -13.21 9.15
CA ILE A 199 -12.63 -12.86 8.00
C ILE A 199 -12.77 -11.36 7.66
N ASN A 200 -13.95 -10.78 7.89
CA ASN A 200 -14.25 -9.37 7.63
C ASN A 200 -14.89 -8.70 8.85
N ILE A 201 -14.46 -7.47 9.15
CA ILE A 201 -15.10 -6.57 10.14
C ILE A 201 -15.65 -5.37 9.39
N GLU A 202 -16.95 -5.18 9.44
CA GLU A 202 -17.64 -4.04 8.84
C GLU A 202 -17.93 -3.02 9.95
N THR A 203 -17.62 -1.74 9.71
CA THR A 203 -17.79 -0.67 10.69
C THR A 203 -18.38 0.54 9.98
N PHE A 204 -19.49 1.06 10.52
CA PHE A 204 -20.21 2.19 9.98
C PHE A 204 -20.17 3.37 10.97
N PRO A 205 -20.08 4.62 10.49
CA PRO A 205 -20.22 5.79 11.35
C PRO A 205 -21.60 5.79 12.03
N THR A 206 -21.66 6.28 13.26
CA THR A 206 -22.93 6.34 14.02
C THR A 206 -23.95 7.27 13.37
N GLU A 207 -23.48 8.34 12.74
CA GLU A 207 -24.29 9.40 12.14
C GLU A 207 -23.92 9.57 10.66
N PRO A 208 -24.86 9.99 9.81
CA PRO A 208 -24.59 10.21 8.39
C PRO A 208 -23.57 11.33 8.23
N THR A 209 -22.51 11.04 7.46
CA THR A 209 -21.43 12.00 7.21
C THR A 209 -21.23 12.19 5.73
N ILE A 210 -21.23 13.46 5.29
CA ILE A 210 -20.90 13.81 3.91
C ILE A 210 -19.47 13.35 3.66
N TYR A 211 -19.31 12.45 2.68
CA TYR A 211 -18.01 11.95 2.31
C TYR A 211 -17.23 13.04 1.59
N LYS A 212 -16.00 13.26 2.03
CA LYS A 212 -15.04 14.15 1.38
C LYS A 212 -13.68 13.47 1.39
N PRO A 213 -13.04 13.31 0.22
CA PRO A 213 -11.69 12.76 0.18
C PRO A 213 -10.74 13.56 1.06
N PRO A 214 -9.80 12.89 1.74
CA PRO A 214 -8.82 13.58 2.56
C PRO A 214 -7.98 14.51 1.68
N GLN A 215 -7.81 15.74 2.17
CA GLN A 215 -6.89 16.70 1.56
C GLN A 215 -5.45 16.24 1.68
N ASN A 216 -4.61 16.71 0.77
CA ASN A 216 -3.16 16.61 0.87
C ASN A 216 -2.69 17.05 2.28
N THR A 217 -1.86 16.23 2.92
CA THR A 217 -1.44 16.44 4.31
C THR A 217 -0.65 17.73 4.48
N ILE A 218 0.30 18.04 3.58
CA ILE A 218 1.03 19.32 3.60
C ILE A 218 0.04 20.49 3.51
N ARG A 219 -0.90 20.46 2.56
CA ARG A 219 -1.93 21.50 2.41
C ARG A 219 -2.79 21.66 3.68
N SER A 220 -3.20 20.55 4.27
CA SER A 220 -3.96 20.54 5.52
C SER A 220 -3.17 21.16 6.68
N LEU A 221 -1.88 20.85 6.79
CA LEU A 221 -1.00 21.37 7.83
C LEU A 221 -0.69 22.86 7.63
N LEU A 222 -0.41 23.31 6.40
CA LEU A 222 -0.23 24.73 6.09
C LEU A 222 -1.47 25.55 6.53
N THR A 223 -2.67 25.03 6.25
CA THR A 223 -3.93 25.64 6.70
C THR A 223 -4.05 25.66 8.23
N LYS A 224 -3.79 24.52 8.89
CA LYS A 224 -3.87 24.38 10.36
C LYS A 224 -2.96 25.36 11.09
N TYR A 225 -1.74 25.57 10.58
CA TYR A 225 -0.74 26.45 11.17
C TYR A 225 -0.73 27.88 10.60
N SER A 226 -1.76 28.25 9.83
CA SER A 226 -1.93 29.58 9.23
C SER A 226 -0.71 30.05 8.45
N ILE A 227 -0.13 29.17 7.63
CA ILE A 227 0.97 29.50 6.72
C ILE A 227 0.38 29.78 5.34
N LYS A 228 0.77 30.92 4.77
CA LYS A 228 0.33 31.37 3.43
C LYS A 228 1.54 31.47 2.51
N ASN A 229 1.30 31.44 1.20
CA ASN A 229 2.31 31.63 0.15
C ASN A 229 3.44 30.58 0.14
N THR A 230 3.18 29.39 0.67
CA THR A 230 4.06 28.22 0.54
C THR A 230 3.35 27.22 -0.36
N ASP A 231 4.02 26.76 -1.42
CA ASP A 231 3.47 25.70 -2.26
C ASP A 231 3.42 24.37 -1.47
N ASN A 232 2.51 23.48 -1.86
CA ASN A 232 2.25 22.23 -1.14
C ASN A 232 2.66 20.97 -1.92
N TYR A 233 3.56 21.11 -2.89
CA TYR A 233 3.94 20.02 -3.80
C TYR A 233 5.33 19.47 -3.46
N ILE A 234 5.54 18.16 -3.63
CA ILE A 234 6.86 17.52 -3.54
C ILE A 234 7.56 17.64 -4.89
N ASP A 235 8.68 18.36 -5.00
CA ASP A 235 9.22 18.70 -6.32
C ASP A 235 9.98 17.57 -6.98
N HIS A 236 10.80 16.88 -6.20
CA HIS A 236 11.79 15.95 -6.71
C HIS A 236 11.42 14.48 -6.51
N PHE A 237 11.82 13.69 -7.49
CA PHE A 237 11.62 12.25 -7.64
C PHE A 237 12.81 11.65 -8.41
N ILE A 238 12.89 10.32 -8.40
CA ILE A 238 13.87 9.51 -9.13
C ILE A 238 13.14 8.70 -10.20
N VAL A 239 13.77 8.44 -11.33
CA VAL A 239 13.29 7.51 -12.36
C VAL A 239 14.32 6.41 -12.62
N TYR A 240 13.86 5.24 -13.05
CA TYR A 240 14.74 4.15 -13.49
C TYR A 240 14.15 3.37 -14.66
N GLU A 241 15.01 2.67 -15.40
CA GLU A 241 14.64 1.70 -16.44
C GLU A 241 15.62 0.53 -16.45
N PHE A 242 15.12 -0.71 -16.51
CA PHE A 242 15.95 -1.93 -16.55
C PHE A 242 16.07 -2.51 -17.96
N GLU A 243 17.20 -3.15 -18.22
CA GLU A 243 17.35 -4.04 -19.36
C GLU A 243 17.74 -5.46 -18.92
N ALA A 244 17.40 -6.43 -19.76
CA ALA A 244 17.59 -7.85 -19.47
C ALA A 244 18.32 -8.60 -20.59
N ILE A 245 19.16 -9.56 -20.18
CA ILE A 245 19.65 -10.63 -21.05
C ILE A 245 18.51 -11.61 -21.30
N LEU A 246 18.31 -12.00 -22.56
CA LEU A 246 17.33 -13.01 -22.98
C LEU A 246 17.99 -14.39 -23.09
N LYS A 247 18.34 -14.98 -21.94
CA LYS A 247 19.06 -16.25 -21.90
C LYS A 247 18.18 -17.37 -22.46
N PRO A 248 18.57 -18.04 -23.55
CA PRO A 248 17.76 -19.09 -24.15
C PRO A 248 17.50 -20.24 -23.18
N THR A 249 16.28 -20.75 -23.19
CA THR A 249 15.84 -21.94 -22.47
C THR A 249 14.87 -22.74 -23.34
N ALA A 250 14.63 -24.00 -22.98
CA ALA A 250 13.67 -24.87 -23.63
C ALA A 250 12.88 -25.65 -22.58
N THR A 251 12.51 -24.96 -21.50
CA THR A 251 11.84 -25.60 -20.36
C THR A 251 10.37 -25.80 -20.70
N GLN A 252 9.93 -27.05 -20.75
CA GLN A 252 8.55 -27.39 -21.00
C GLN A 252 7.72 -27.27 -19.71
N HIS A 253 6.56 -26.63 -19.81
CA HIS A 253 5.63 -26.44 -18.70
C HIS A 253 4.24 -26.95 -19.09
N GLY A 254 3.94 -28.18 -18.70
CA GLY A 254 2.76 -28.89 -19.20
C GLY A 254 2.94 -29.30 -20.66
N GLU A 255 1.85 -29.68 -21.33
CA GLU A 255 1.92 -30.27 -22.67
C GLU A 255 2.15 -29.22 -23.77
N ASN A 256 1.56 -28.03 -23.64
CA ASN A 256 1.46 -27.06 -24.73
C ASN A 256 2.30 -25.79 -24.56
N THR A 257 2.98 -25.59 -23.43
CA THR A 257 3.74 -24.36 -23.16
C THR A 257 5.22 -24.65 -23.05
N VAL A 258 6.02 -23.93 -23.83
CA VAL A 258 7.49 -23.97 -23.78
C VAL A 258 8.00 -22.58 -23.44
N PHE A 259 8.80 -22.48 -22.39
CA PHE A 259 9.57 -21.27 -22.11
C PHE A 259 10.78 -21.24 -23.04
N THR A 260 10.94 -20.15 -23.77
CA THR A 260 12.02 -19.97 -24.76
C THR A 260 13.19 -19.16 -24.22
N ASN A 261 12.94 -18.24 -23.29
CA ASN A 261 13.98 -17.37 -22.71
C ASN A 261 13.72 -17.13 -21.23
N GLU A 262 14.81 -17.13 -20.45
CA GLU A 262 14.88 -16.63 -19.08
C GLU A 262 15.41 -15.20 -19.14
N HIS A 263 14.67 -14.25 -18.57
CA HIS A 263 15.07 -12.85 -18.53
C HIS A 263 15.90 -12.59 -17.28
N ILE A 264 17.13 -12.12 -17.47
CA ILE A 264 18.07 -11.84 -16.37
C ILE A 264 18.41 -10.35 -16.40
N PRO A 265 18.15 -9.56 -15.33
CA PRO A 265 18.48 -8.14 -15.33
C PRO A 265 20.00 -7.96 -15.51
N VAL A 266 20.39 -7.05 -16.39
CA VAL A 266 21.79 -6.82 -16.76
C VAL A 266 22.23 -5.37 -16.61
N SER A 267 21.31 -4.42 -16.83
CA SER A 267 21.56 -3.01 -16.58
C SER A 267 20.36 -2.30 -15.99
N VAL A 268 20.64 -1.18 -15.35
CA VAL A 268 19.62 -0.22 -14.92
C VAL A 268 20.18 1.19 -15.07
N SER A 269 19.45 2.02 -15.82
CA SER A 269 19.68 3.47 -15.86
C SER A 269 18.80 4.14 -14.83
N ILE A 270 19.37 5.09 -14.10
CA ILE A 270 18.70 5.85 -13.04
C ILE A 270 19.01 7.33 -13.26
N ALA A 271 18.01 8.17 -13.08
CA ALA A 271 18.19 9.61 -13.08
C ALA A 271 17.30 10.27 -12.03
N ASP A 272 17.75 11.38 -11.46
CA ASP A 272 16.97 12.15 -10.50
C ASP A 272 16.55 13.50 -11.07
N SER A 273 15.37 13.97 -10.68
CA SER A 273 14.80 15.21 -11.19
C SER A 273 15.42 16.50 -10.65
N MET A 274 16.33 16.41 -9.66
CA MET A 274 17.02 17.54 -9.04
C MET A 274 18.28 17.91 -9.82
N THR A 275 19.12 16.92 -10.16
CA THR A 275 20.35 17.12 -10.92
C THR A 275 20.19 16.82 -12.41
N GLU A 276 19.21 15.98 -12.76
CA GLU A 276 19.04 15.37 -14.09
C GLU A 276 20.27 14.57 -14.56
N GLU A 277 21.20 14.24 -13.64
CA GLU A 277 22.31 13.34 -13.92
C GLU A 277 21.81 11.92 -14.12
N VAL A 278 22.39 11.25 -15.10
CA VAL A 278 22.07 9.86 -15.44
C VAL A 278 23.22 8.96 -15.02
N ARG A 279 22.89 7.87 -14.33
CA ARG A 279 23.85 6.81 -14.01
C ARG A 279 23.30 5.47 -14.48
N CYS A 280 24.06 4.78 -15.32
CA CYS A 280 23.78 3.41 -15.75
C CYS A 280 24.70 2.43 -15.02
N PHE A 281 24.11 1.45 -14.37
CA PHE A 281 24.83 0.31 -13.81
C PHE A 281 24.69 -0.88 -14.77
N VAL A 282 25.76 -1.63 -14.95
CA VAL A 282 25.78 -2.87 -15.75
C VAL A 282 26.55 -3.91 -14.98
N ASN A 283 25.90 -5.02 -14.63
CA ASN A 283 26.50 -6.06 -13.79
C ASN A 283 26.03 -7.46 -14.21
N ALA A 284 26.93 -8.43 -14.15
CA ALA A 284 26.62 -9.81 -14.50
C ALA A 284 25.87 -10.53 -13.37
N ASP A 285 26.02 -10.07 -12.12
CA ASP A 285 25.28 -10.56 -10.96
C ASP A 285 24.06 -9.66 -10.70
N PRO A 286 22.82 -10.17 -10.87
CA PRO A 286 21.59 -9.44 -10.57
C PRO A 286 21.56 -8.82 -9.17
N LYS A 287 22.07 -9.54 -8.16
CA LYS A 287 22.03 -9.05 -6.79
C LYS A 287 22.98 -7.87 -6.58
N ALA A 288 24.18 -7.93 -7.16
CA ALA A 288 25.11 -6.81 -7.18
C ALA A 288 24.53 -5.61 -7.97
N LEU A 289 23.89 -5.84 -9.12
CA LEU A 289 23.21 -4.78 -9.89
C LEU A 289 22.18 -4.03 -9.04
N HIS A 290 21.30 -4.77 -8.35
CA HIS A 290 20.30 -4.18 -7.48
C HIS A 290 20.95 -3.45 -6.29
N THR A 291 22.03 -3.99 -5.73
CA THR A 291 22.77 -3.35 -4.63
C THR A 291 23.35 -2.01 -5.06
N ASP A 292 23.97 -1.95 -6.26
CA ASP A 292 24.51 -0.72 -6.82
C ASP A 292 23.42 0.33 -7.05
N MET A 293 22.27 -0.08 -7.62
CA MET A 293 21.08 0.76 -7.79
C MET A 293 20.59 1.35 -6.46
N PHE A 294 20.30 0.50 -5.46
CA PHE A 294 19.69 0.97 -4.22
C PHE A 294 20.65 1.77 -3.35
N LYS A 295 21.97 1.52 -3.46
CA LYS A 295 22.98 2.37 -2.84
C LYS A 295 22.97 3.77 -3.44
N TYR A 296 22.95 3.88 -4.77
CA TYR A 296 22.86 5.18 -5.44
C TYR A 296 21.55 5.90 -5.14
N ILE A 297 20.41 5.18 -5.13
CA ILE A 297 19.12 5.74 -4.72
C ILE A 297 19.20 6.27 -3.30
N ALA A 298 19.78 5.54 -2.35
CA ALA A 298 19.91 5.99 -0.96
C ALA A 298 20.69 7.30 -0.85
N ASP A 299 21.78 7.47 -1.62
CA ASP A 299 22.57 8.70 -1.65
C ASP A 299 21.74 9.89 -2.19
N VAL A 300 21.03 9.70 -3.30
CA VAL A 300 20.18 10.73 -3.91
C VAL A 300 18.98 11.09 -3.02
N VAL A 301 18.38 10.09 -2.37
CA VAL A 301 17.25 10.26 -1.45
C VAL A 301 17.62 11.23 -0.34
N VAL A 302 18.82 11.14 0.23
CA VAL A 302 19.28 12.06 1.28
C VAL A 302 19.31 13.52 0.78
N GLU A 303 19.75 13.77 -0.44
CA GLU A 303 19.78 15.13 -1.01
C GLU A 303 18.36 15.66 -1.27
N ILE A 304 17.45 14.83 -1.79
CA ILE A 304 16.05 15.19 -1.96
C ILE A 304 15.38 15.48 -0.61
N GLN A 305 15.67 14.69 0.43
CA GLN A 305 15.15 14.91 1.77
C GLN A 305 15.66 16.23 2.37
N LYS A 306 16.94 16.58 2.17
CA LYS A 306 17.49 17.88 2.59
C LYS A 306 16.72 19.04 1.95
N TYR A 307 16.48 18.95 0.64
CA TYR A 307 15.68 19.94 -0.08
C TYR A 307 14.25 20.03 0.48
N ASN A 308 13.58 18.90 0.69
CA ASN A 308 12.22 18.86 1.24
C ASN A 308 12.14 19.51 2.63
N VAL A 309 13.09 19.19 3.51
CA VAL A 309 13.16 19.77 4.87
C VAL A 309 13.40 21.28 4.82
N GLN A 310 14.27 21.75 3.93
CA GLN A 310 14.51 23.18 3.74
C GLN A 310 13.26 23.90 3.22
N LYS A 311 12.62 23.35 2.18
CA LYS A 311 11.39 23.89 1.58
C LYS A 311 10.28 24.06 2.61
N TYR A 312 10.10 23.07 3.49
CA TYR A 312 9.04 23.08 4.50
C TYR A 312 9.52 23.50 5.90
N GLU A 313 10.69 24.12 6.02
CA GLU A 313 11.31 24.49 7.30
C GLU A 313 10.38 25.35 8.17
N THR A 314 9.71 26.35 7.58
CA THR A 314 8.78 27.23 8.32
C THR A 314 7.62 26.44 8.94
N LEU A 315 7.08 25.46 8.22
CA LEU A 315 6.00 24.59 8.71
C LEU A 315 6.51 23.65 9.79
N LEU A 316 7.66 23.01 9.55
CA LEU A 316 8.31 22.12 10.51
C LEU A 316 8.59 22.84 11.83
N ARG A 317 9.16 24.05 11.79
CA ARG A 317 9.42 24.86 13.00
C ARG A 317 8.15 25.15 13.79
N LYS A 318 7.04 25.53 13.13
CA LYS A 318 5.76 25.76 13.80
C LYS A 318 5.21 24.49 14.46
N ILE A 319 5.30 23.35 13.78
CA ILE A 319 4.87 22.06 14.33
C ILE A 319 5.75 21.69 15.53
N ILE A 320 7.07 21.69 15.37
CA ILE A 320 8.06 21.36 16.40
C ILE A 320 7.84 22.19 17.67
N ASN A 321 7.65 23.51 17.52
CA ASN A 321 7.34 24.41 18.63
C ASN A 321 6.01 24.06 19.31
N ALA A 322 4.97 23.74 18.53
CA ALA A 322 3.66 23.36 19.07
C ALA A 322 3.68 22.04 19.86
N TYR A 323 4.59 21.13 19.53
CA TYR A 323 4.77 19.84 20.21
C TYR A 323 5.89 19.84 21.27
N GLY A 324 6.57 20.98 21.47
CA GLY A 324 7.64 21.12 22.47
C GLY A 324 8.90 20.29 22.16
N LEU A 325 9.14 19.95 20.89
CA LEU A 325 10.31 19.18 20.48
C LEU A 325 11.55 20.10 20.51
N THR A 326 12.57 19.72 21.28
CA THR A 326 13.81 20.50 21.44
C THR A 326 15.04 19.61 21.32
N GLY A 327 16.15 20.17 20.86
CA GLY A 327 17.43 19.45 20.74
C GLY A 327 18.54 20.36 20.21
N LYS A 328 19.80 20.03 20.51
CA LYS A 328 20.99 20.66 19.89
C LYS A 328 21.33 19.93 18.60
N TYR A 329 21.59 20.67 17.53
CA TYR A 329 21.88 20.11 16.20
C TYR A 329 22.76 21.05 15.39
N SER A 330 23.53 20.48 14.46
CA SER A 330 24.40 21.24 13.55
C SER A 330 23.66 21.80 12.33
N SER A 331 22.55 21.19 11.92
CA SER A 331 21.66 21.70 10.87
C SER A 331 20.22 21.29 11.15
N PHE A 332 19.24 22.03 10.60
CA PHE A 332 17.82 21.69 10.78
C PHE A 332 17.47 20.33 10.17
N PHE A 333 18.15 19.93 9.09
CA PHE A 333 18.06 18.59 8.54
C PHE A 333 18.54 17.53 9.54
N ASN A 334 19.72 17.72 10.17
CA ASN A 334 20.23 16.76 11.16
C ASN A 334 19.29 16.62 12.36
N PHE A 335 18.63 17.71 12.76
CA PHE A 335 17.57 17.65 13.76
C PHE A 335 16.40 16.79 13.29
N HIS A 336 15.85 17.08 12.11
CA HIS A 336 14.73 16.33 11.52
C HIS A 336 15.04 14.84 11.35
N SER A 337 16.26 14.50 10.91
CA SER A 337 16.71 13.11 10.74
C SER A 337 16.89 12.39 12.09
N SER A 338 17.23 13.12 13.16
CA SER A 338 17.35 12.54 14.51
C SER A 338 16.00 12.24 15.18
N LEU A 339 14.92 12.88 14.71
CA LEU A 339 13.58 12.70 15.26
C LEU A 339 12.94 11.43 14.71
N GLY A 340 12.73 10.43 15.58
CA GLY A 340 11.96 9.23 15.25
C GLY A 340 10.45 9.46 15.22
N PHE A 341 9.71 8.48 14.68
CA PHE A 341 8.25 8.50 14.71
C PHE A 341 7.71 8.28 16.14
N SER A 342 6.74 9.09 16.55
CA SER A 342 6.15 8.97 17.89
C SER A 342 5.14 7.82 17.99
N LYS A 343 4.86 7.34 19.23
CA LYS A 343 3.82 6.30 19.49
C LYS A 343 2.39 6.77 19.19
N LYS A 344 2.15 8.09 19.13
CA LYS A 344 0.84 8.72 18.83
C LYS A 344 1.00 9.58 17.58
N ARG A 345 0.68 9.03 16.41
CA ARG A 345 0.79 9.66 15.07
C ARG A 345 0.47 11.17 15.07
N SER A 346 1.50 11.98 15.28
CA SER A 346 1.45 13.44 15.44
C SER A 346 1.38 14.16 14.09
N ASP A 347 1.14 15.47 14.09
CA ASP A 347 1.26 16.26 12.85
C ASP A 347 2.67 16.21 12.28
N TYR A 348 3.69 16.16 13.14
CA TYR A 348 5.09 15.99 12.73
C TYR A 348 5.30 14.64 12.05
N ASP A 349 4.80 13.54 12.63
CA ASP A 349 4.93 12.19 12.05
C ASP A 349 4.31 12.12 10.65
N LYS A 350 3.16 12.78 10.45
CA LYS A 350 2.49 12.84 9.14
C LYS A 350 3.30 13.61 8.11
N LEU A 351 3.87 14.75 8.49
CA LEU A 351 4.71 15.56 7.61
C LEU A 351 6.03 14.83 7.31
N LYS A 352 6.71 14.31 8.34
CA LYS A 352 7.95 13.55 8.22
C LYS A 352 7.80 12.40 7.23
N GLN A 353 6.72 11.62 7.33
CA GLN A 353 6.46 10.53 6.39
C GLN A 353 6.46 11.00 4.92
N GLN A 354 5.90 12.19 4.63
CA GLN A 354 5.83 12.72 3.26
C GLN A 354 7.14 13.34 2.78
N LEU A 355 7.89 13.99 3.68
CA LEU A 355 9.17 14.60 3.31
C LEU A 355 10.28 13.57 3.14
N ASP A 356 10.21 12.47 3.91
CA ASP A 356 11.21 11.42 3.91
C ASP A 356 11.02 10.42 2.76
N GLN A 357 9.77 10.11 2.37
CA GLN A 357 9.48 9.13 1.31
C GLN A 357 9.61 9.73 -0.10
N VAL A 358 10.78 9.59 -0.71
CA VAL A 358 11.05 10.06 -2.08
C VAL A 358 10.37 9.16 -3.12
N PRO A 359 9.60 9.72 -4.08
CA PRO A 359 9.02 8.94 -5.17
C PRO A 359 10.09 8.40 -6.13
N VAL A 360 10.01 7.11 -6.46
CA VAL A 360 10.90 6.43 -7.41
C VAL A 360 10.04 5.77 -8.48
N PHE A 361 10.16 6.19 -9.74
CA PHE A 361 9.29 5.76 -10.84
C PHE A 361 10.01 4.89 -11.86
N GLY A 362 9.36 3.82 -12.29
CA GLY A 362 9.67 3.19 -13.58
C GLY A 362 8.44 3.18 -14.48
N PHE A 363 8.60 2.73 -15.74
CA PHE A 363 7.50 2.61 -16.69
C PHE A 363 7.11 1.16 -16.89
N ASN A 364 5.85 0.81 -16.61
CA ASN A 364 5.37 -0.58 -16.70
C ASN A 364 6.15 -1.54 -15.77
N SER A 365 6.70 -0.99 -14.68
CA SER A 365 7.50 -1.73 -13.72
C SER A 365 6.70 -2.74 -12.90
N GLY A 366 5.46 -2.43 -12.52
CA GLY A 366 4.65 -3.35 -11.74
C GLY A 366 4.46 -4.70 -12.44
N PRO A 367 4.07 -4.71 -13.73
CA PRO A 367 3.98 -5.93 -14.53
C PRO A 367 5.32 -6.53 -14.96
N TYR A 368 6.35 -5.73 -15.23
CA TYR A 368 7.62 -6.20 -15.79
C TYR A 368 8.81 -6.06 -14.82
N ASP A 369 9.37 -4.87 -14.62
CA ASP A 369 10.64 -4.69 -13.88
C ASP A 369 10.61 -5.27 -12.47
N ILE A 370 9.53 -5.04 -11.72
CA ILE A 370 9.38 -5.59 -10.38
C ILE A 370 9.35 -7.12 -10.43
N ASN A 371 8.75 -7.73 -11.47
CA ASN A 371 8.80 -9.18 -11.66
C ASN A 371 10.19 -9.67 -12.08
N LEU A 372 10.96 -8.86 -12.80
CA LEU A 372 12.34 -9.13 -13.18
C LEU A 372 13.27 -9.16 -11.97
N ILE A 373 13.08 -8.23 -11.01
CA ILE A 373 14.01 -8.04 -9.89
C ILE A 373 13.53 -8.61 -8.54
N LYS A 374 12.26 -9.05 -8.43
CA LYS A 374 11.64 -9.45 -7.15
C LYS A 374 12.39 -10.54 -6.37
N SER A 375 13.17 -11.40 -7.04
CA SER A 375 13.94 -12.48 -6.38
C SER A 375 14.91 -11.91 -5.35
N ASP A 376 15.53 -10.79 -5.69
CA ASP A 376 16.60 -10.17 -4.90
C ASP A 376 16.17 -8.82 -4.32
N LEU A 377 15.14 -8.17 -4.88
CA LEU A 377 14.63 -6.87 -4.44
C LEU A 377 14.44 -6.78 -2.92
N PHE A 378 13.72 -7.73 -2.34
CA PHE A 378 13.41 -7.73 -0.91
C PHE A 378 14.60 -8.15 -0.04
N ALA A 379 15.56 -8.87 -0.61
CA ALA A 379 16.82 -9.19 0.06
C ALA A 379 17.77 -7.98 0.10
N VAL A 380 17.75 -7.14 -0.94
CA VAL A 380 18.57 -5.92 -1.04
C VAL A 380 17.97 -4.77 -0.24
N ILE A 381 16.66 -4.52 -0.36
CA ILE A 381 15.98 -3.46 0.39
C ILE A 381 15.81 -3.85 1.87
N GLY A 382 15.69 -5.15 2.16
CA GLY A 382 15.36 -5.66 3.49
C GLY A 382 13.86 -5.62 3.76
N THR A 383 13.24 -6.77 4.01
CA THR A 383 11.79 -6.88 4.24
C THR A 383 11.29 -6.05 5.43
N ASP A 384 12.10 -5.91 6.48
CA ASP A 384 11.77 -5.09 7.66
C ASP A 384 11.68 -3.57 7.36
N ASN A 385 12.28 -3.13 6.25
CA ASN A 385 12.22 -1.74 5.81
C ASN A 385 10.92 -1.41 5.06
N ILE A 386 10.16 -2.41 4.62
CA ILE A 386 8.88 -2.21 3.92
C ILE A 386 7.81 -1.72 4.92
N LYS A 387 7.29 -0.51 4.69
CA LYS A 387 6.21 0.08 5.48
C LYS A 387 4.83 -0.30 4.94
N SER A 388 4.68 -0.37 3.62
CA SER A 388 3.44 -0.79 2.97
C SER A 388 3.67 -1.19 1.52
N ALA A 389 2.85 -2.10 1.00
CA ALA A 389 2.79 -2.42 -0.42
C ALA A 389 1.33 -2.45 -0.90
N ILE A 390 1.07 -1.93 -2.11
CA ILE A 390 -0.24 -1.95 -2.77
C ILE A 390 -0.11 -2.78 -4.04
N LYS A 391 -0.99 -3.76 -4.22
CA LYS A 391 -0.95 -4.71 -5.34
C LYS A 391 -2.35 -4.94 -5.92
N ASN A 392 -2.50 -4.82 -7.24
CA ASN A 392 -3.76 -5.11 -7.96
C ASN A 392 -3.58 -5.25 -9.49
N PRO A 393 -3.45 -6.46 -10.08
CA PRO A 393 -2.83 -7.67 -9.54
C PRO A 393 -1.29 -7.59 -9.51
N SER A 394 -0.69 -6.58 -10.16
CA SER A 394 0.73 -6.22 -10.10
C SER A 394 1.01 -5.22 -8.99
N TYR A 395 2.28 -5.02 -8.62
CA TYR A 395 2.65 -4.01 -7.62
C TYR A 395 2.39 -2.60 -8.18
N MET A 396 1.55 -1.84 -7.50
CA MET A 396 1.30 -0.42 -7.81
C MET A 396 2.20 0.50 -6.98
N CYS A 397 2.55 0.07 -5.77
CA CYS A 397 3.38 0.83 -4.85
C CYS A 397 4.12 -0.11 -3.89
N ILE A 398 5.42 0.12 -3.69
CA ILE A 398 6.21 -0.46 -2.61
C ILE A 398 6.86 0.70 -1.84
N ALA A 399 6.46 0.91 -0.58
CA ALA A 399 6.93 2.03 0.23
C ALA A 399 7.80 1.55 1.39
N THR A 400 8.97 2.18 1.54
CA THR A 400 9.88 2.05 2.69
C THR A 400 9.75 3.27 3.60
N SER A 401 10.67 3.49 4.55
CA SER A 401 10.70 4.74 5.33
C SER A 401 11.14 5.96 4.52
N ASP A 402 11.90 5.76 3.46
CA ASP A 402 12.68 6.78 2.75
C ASP A 402 12.41 6.84 1.24
N MET A 403 11.72 5.85 0.68
CA MET A 403 11.31 5.88 -0.72
C MET A 403 9.94 5.24 -0.96
N LYS A 404 9.37 5.55 -2.12
CA LYS A 404 8.12 4.98 -2.61
C LYS A 404 8.30 4.61 -4.08
N MET A 405 8.51 3.32 -4.34
CA MET A 405 8.57 2.80 -5.71
C MET A 405 7.16 2.78 -6.28
N LEU A 406 6.98 3.44 -7.42
CA LEU A 406 5.73 3.66 -8.13
C LEU A 406 5.92 3.32 -9.61
N ASP A 407 4.81 3.06 -10.29
CA ASP A 407 4.81 2.78 -11.72
C ASP A 407 3.89 3.79 -12.43
N ILE A 408 4.48 4.55 -13.35
CA ILE A 408 3.78 5.61 -14.07
C ILE A 408 2.64 5.07 -14.97
N SER A 409 2.71 3.78 -15.35
CA SER A 409 1.67 3.14 -16.15
C SER A 409 0.30 3.14 -15.43
N ASN A 410 0.30 3.21 -14.09
CA ASN A 410 -0.92 3.35 -13.29
C ASN A 410 -1.57 4.74 -13.41
N TYR A 411 -0.83 5.73 -13.91
CA TYR A 411 -1.27 7.12 -14.05
C TYR A 411 -1.71 7.48 -15.47
N VAL A 412 -1.77 6.50 -16.37
CA VAL A 412 -2.16 6.66 -17.77
C VAL A 412 -3.16 5.58 -18.18
N PRO A 413 -3.86 5.71 -19.32
CA PRO A 413 -4.74 4.67 -19.83
C PRO A 413 -3.99 3.34 -20.03
N ALA A 414 -4.67 2.23 -19.74
CA ALA A 414 -4.11 0.89 -19.93
C ALA A 414 -3.63 0.67 -21.38
N GLY A 415 -2.51 -0.03 -21.54
CA GLY A 415 -1.91 -0.30 -22.85
C GLY A 415 -1.16 0.90 -23.47
N THR A 416 -1.00 2.01 -22.74
CA THR A 416 -0.13 3.12 -23.18
C THR A 416 1.33 2.68 -23.18
N SER A 417 2.00 2.72 -24.33
CA SER A 417 3.43 2.48 -24.43
C SER A 417 4.25 3.67 -23.95
N TYR A 418 5.52 3.43 -23.61
CA TYR A 418 6.45 4.49 -23.20
C TYR A 418 6.59 5.58 -24.27
N ASP A 419 6.79 5.19 -25.53
CA ASP A 419 6.84 6.12 -26.68
C ASP A 419 5.59 6.99 -26.83
N LYS A 420 4.40 6.40 -26.63
CA LYS A 420 3.12 7.14 -26.67
C LYS A 420 3.01 8.08 -25.48
N TYR A 421 3.45 7.67 -24.30
CA TYR A 421 3.50 8.52 -23.10
C TYR A 421 4.41 9.73 -23.33
N LEU A 422 5.65 9.54 -23.79
CA LEU A 422 6.57 10.63 -24.12
C LEU A 422 5.99 11.56 -25.18
N THR A 423 5.44 11.02 -26.27
CA THR A 423 4.85 11.80 -27.35
C THR A 423 3.67 12.65 -26.86
N THR A 424 2.84 12.11 -25.96
CA THR A 424 1.69 12.82 -25.38
C THR A 424 2.13 14.06 -24.59
N TYR A 425 3.19 13.94 -23.79
CA TYR A 425 3.61 15.01 -22.88
C TYR A 425 4.71 15.93 -23.43
N LEU A 426 5.46 15.49 -24.45
CA LEU A 426 6.61 16.21 -25.00
C LEU A 426 6.48 16.53 -26.50
N GLY A 427 5.47 15.99 -27.20
CA GLY A 427 5.20 16.31 -28.60
C GLY A 427 6.09 15.61 -29.62
N GLY A 428 6.77 14.51 -29.23
CA GLY A 428 7.60 13.68 -30.10
C GLY A 428 8.90 14.35 -30.60
N CYS A 429 9.70 13.62 -31.37
CA CYS A 429 10.91 14.16 -31.97
C CYS A 429 10.59 15.10 -33.15
N LYS A 430 11.13 16.33 -33.10
CA LYS A 430 10.96 17.37 -34.13
C LYS A 430 12.22 17.62 -34.98
N CYS A 431 13.24 16.78 -34.89
CA CYS A 431 14.48 16.97 -35.64
C CYS A 431 14.29 16.59 -37.12
N ASP A 432 14.78 17.44 -38.04
CA ASP A 432 14.65 17.25 -39.50
C ASP A 432 15.39 15.99 -40.01
N GLY A 433 16.40 15.51 -39.28
CA GLY A 433 17.14 14.29 -39.59
C GLY A 433 17.04 13.24 -38.48
N LYS A 434 16.17 12.23 -38.65
CA LYS A 434 15.99 11.15 -37.65
C LYS A 434 17.25 10.29 -37.45
N VAL A 435 18.07 10.10 -38.50
CA VAL A 435 19.30 9.30 -38.42
C VAL A 435 20.30 9.91 -37.43
N ARG A 436 20.53 11.23 -37.53
CA ARG A 436 21.53 11.97 -36.72
C ARG A 436 20.93 12.67 -35.49
N CYS A 437 19.72 12.27 -35.10
CA CYS A 437 19.00 12.89 -34.00
C CYS A 437 19.56 12.46 -32.64
N ILE A 438 19.91 13.43 -31.79
CA ILE A 438 20.41 13.25 -30.41
C ILE A 438 19.47 13.82 -29.35
N CYS A 439 18.24 14.22 -29.69
CA CYS A 439 17.35 14.91 -28.76
C CYS A 439 16.74 14.01 -27.66
N GLY A 440 17.02 12.71 -27.68
CA GLY A 440 16.48 11.73 -26.74
C GLY A 440 15.03 11.30 -27.00
N LEU A 441 14.30 12.00 -27.86
CA LEU A 441 12.91 11.64 -28.25
C LEU A 441 12.84 10.81 -29.53
N GLY A 442 13.96 10.57 -30.20
CA GLY A 442 14.05 9.69 -31.36
C GLY A 442 14.28 8.24 -30.91
N LYS A 443 13.67 7.26 -31.60
CA LYS A 443 13.82 5.83 -31.27
C LYS A 443 15.29 5.43 -31.13
N GLY A 444 15.65 4.91 -29.95
CA GLY A 444 16.81 4.05 -29.77
C GLY A 444 16.56 2.69 -30.42
N LEU A 445 17.62 2.00 -30.81
CA LEU A 445 17.54 0.64 -31.35
C LEU A 445 18.53 -0.24 -30.57
N PHE A 446 18.03 -1.37 -30.09
CA PHE A 446 18.81 -2.31 -29.30
C PHE A 446 18.55 -3.75 -29.76
N PRO A 447 19.58 -4.60 -29.91
CA PRO A 447 19.44 -5.93 -30.48
C PRO A 447 19.07 -6.96 -29.40
N TYR A 448 17.86 -6.84 -28.84
CA TYR A 448 17.39 -7.63 -27.70
C TYR A 448 17.63 -9.14 -27.81
N GLU A 449 17.28 -9.75 -28.93
CA GLU A 449 17.38 -11.20 -29.13
C GLU A 449 18.82 -11.68 -29.37
N TYR A 450 19.76 -10.76 -29.64
CA TYR A 450 21.18 -11.05 -29.75
C TYR A 450 21.86 -11.11 -28.38
N ILE A 451 21.35 -10.35 -27.39
CA ILE A 451 21.90 -10.29 -26.03
C ILE A 451 21.44 -11.50 -25.19
N THR A 452 22.06 -12.64 -25.46
CA THR A 452 21.73 -13.94 -24.85
C THR A 452 22.59 -14.30 -23.64
N SER A 453 23.71 -13.60 -23.44
CA SER A 453 24.59 -13.75 -22.28
C SER A 453 25.37 -12.47 -22.00
N PHE A 454 25.94 -12.34 -20.80
CA PHE A 454 26.73 -11.17 -20.42
C PHE A 454 27.98 -10.97 -21.30
N ASN A 455 28.58 -12.06 -21.78
CA ASN A 455 29.80 -12.00 -22.61
C ASN A 455 29.57 -11.31 -23.97
N VAL A 456 28.34 -11.34 -24.50
CA VAL A 456 27.98 -10.62 -25.73
C VAL A 456 28.22 -9.12 -25.57
N LEU A 457 28.03 -8.56 -24.38
CA LEU A 457 28.25 -7.14 -24.13
C LEU A 457 29.71 -6.70 -24.29
N ILE A 458 30.67 -7.63 -24.26
CA ILE A 458 32.11 -7.36 -24.39
C ILE A 458 32.53 -7.31 -25.88
N GLU A 459 31.68 -7.77 -26.80
CA GLU A 459 31.97 -7.74 -28.23
C GLU A 459 32.23 -6.31 -28.72
N THR A 460 33.25 -6.16 -29.57
CA THR A 460 33.79 -4.85 -30.00
C THR A 460 33.30 -4.39 -31.37
N GLN A 461 32.38 -5.15 -31.98
CA GLN A 461 31.84 -4.87 -33.30
C GLN A 461 30.34 -4.54 -33.19
N ILE A 462 29.87 -3.70 -34.11
CA ILE A 462 28.43 -3.43 -34.25
C ILE A 462 27.73 -4.73 -34.63
N PRO A 463 26.65 -5.13 -33.92
CA PRO A 463 25.89 -6.32 -34.28
C PRO A 463 25.38 -6.24 -35.71
N PRO A 464 25.33 -7.37 -36.45
CA PRO A 464 24.84 -7.37 -37.82
C PRO A 464 23.39 -6.89 -37.88
N LYS A 465 22.97 -6.29 -39.00
CA LYS A 465 21.61 -5.74 -39.17
C LYS A 465 20.49 -6.69 -38.70
N ALA A 466 20.58 -7.97 -39.05
CA ALA A 466 19.59 -8.98 -38.68
C ALA A 466 19.47 -9.24 -37.16
N ALA A 467 20.47 -8.85 -36.36
CA ALA A 467 20.45 -8.97 -34.90
C ALA A 467 19.44 -8.01 -34.24
N PHE A 468 18.99 -6.98 -34.96
CA PHE A 468 18.00 -6.02 -34.49
C PHE A 468 16.57 -6.38 -34.90
N ASP A 469 16.38 -7.46 -35.65
CA ASP A 469 15.05 -7.94 -36.02
C ASP A 469 14.32 -8.50 -34.77
N SER A 470 13.00 -8.34 -34.72
CA SER A 470 12.17 -8.85 -33.63
C SER A 470 11.33 -10.01 -34.11
N LYS A 471 11.63 -11.22 -33.65
CA LYS A 471 10.80 -12.41 -33.88
C LYS A 471 9.47 -12.29 -33.13
N LEU A 472 9.48 -11.71 -31.94
CA LEU A 472 8.27 -11.46 -31.15
C LEU A 472 7.24 -10.62 -31.91
N ARG A 473 7.69 -9.58 -32.63
CA ARG A 473 6.82 -8.70 -33.42
C ARG A 473 6.71 -9.10 -34.89
N GLY A 474 7.55 -10.01 -35.36
CA GLY A 474 7.66 -10.38 -36.77
C GLY A 474 8.12 -9.21 -37.65
N THR A 475 9.00 -8.34 -37.14
CA THR A 475 9.45 -7.11 -37.82
C THR A 475 10.95 -7.10 -38.02
N SER A 476 11.41 -6.66 -39.19
CA SER A 476 12.82 -6.39 -39.49
C SER A 476 13.10 -4.90 -39.54
N ILE A 477 14.33 -4.49 -39.19
CA ILE A 477 14.71 -3.07 -39.23
C ILE A 477 15.00 -2.57 -40.65
N SER A 478 14.74 -1.29 -40.90
CA SER A 478 15.06 -0.63 -42.17
C SER A 478 16.56 -0.32 -42.32
N ASN A 479 16.99 0.06 -43.53
CA ASN A 479 18.38 0.48 -43.76
C ASN A 479 18.70 1.78 -43.00
N ASP A 480 17.79 2.75 -43.02
CA ASP A 480 17.95 4.04 -42.31
C ASP A 480 18.08 3.84 -40.79
N GLU A 481 17.34 2.89 -40.22
CA GLU A 481 17.45 2.50 -38.80
C GLU A 481 18.83 1.91 -38.48
N TYR A 482 19.36 1.06 -39.35
CA TYR A 482 20.71 0.51 -39.16
C TYR A 482 21.81 1.56 -39.39
N ASP A 483 21.61 2.48 -40.33
CA ASP A 483 22.51 3.63 -40.53
C ASP A 483 22.54 4.54 -39.30
N ARG A 484 21.41 4.68 -38.60
CA ARG A 484 21.37 5.36 -37.29
C ARG A 484 22.22 4.64 -36.26
N VAL A 485 22.14 3.32 -36.14
CA VAL A 485 23.00 2.55 -35.21
C VAL A 485 24.48 2.77 -35.51
N LYS A 486 24.89 2.68 -36.78
CA LYS A 486 26.28 2.93 -37.21
C LYS A 486 26.74 4.34 -36.89
N TRP A 487 25.87 5.33 -37.14
CA TRP A 487 26.17 6.71 -36.82
C TRP A 487 26.32 6.95 -35.33
N VAL A 488 25.41 6.43 -34.50
CA VAL A 488 25.47 6.53 -33.03
C VAL A 488 26.73 5.88 -32.48
N TRP A 489 27.07 4.68 -32.96
CA TRP A 489 28.27 3.97 -32.55
C TRP A 489 29.53 4.80 -32.80
N GLY A 490 29.65 5.41 -33.99
CA GLY A 490 30.78 6.28 -34.32
C GLY A 490 30.75 7.63 -33.59
N TYR A 491 29.57 8.25 -33.46
CA TYR A 491 29.41 9.58 -32.85
C TYR A 491 29.76 9.60 -31.36
N TYR A 492 29.40 8.54 -30.62
CA TYR A 492 29.72 8.38 -29.20
C TYR A 492 31.02 7.60 -28.96
N ASP A 493 31.80 7.31 -30.01
CA ASP A 493 33.05 6.55 -29.94
C ASP A 493 32.95 5.21 -29.18
N MET A 494 31.84 4.48 -29.39
CA MET A 494 31.54 3.23 -28.70
C MET A 494 32.58 2.16 -29.05
N LYS A 495 33.05 1.41 -28.03
CA LYS A 495 34.05 0.35 -28.18
C LYS A 495 33.46 -1.04 -28.07
N THR A 496 32.33 -1.16 -27.39
CA THR A 496 31.69 -2.44 -27.09
C THR A 496 30.17 -2.36 -27.17
N ILE A 497 29.49 -3.51 -27.29
CA ILE A 497 28.03 -3.60 -27.20
C ILE A 497 27.54 -3.07 -25.83
N LYS A 498 28.33 -3.18 -24.77
CA LYS A 498 28.03 -2.57 -23.47
C LYS A 498 27.87 -1.05 -23.57
N ASP A 499 28.67 -0.36 -24.37
CA ASP A 499 28.55 1.09 -24.55
C ASP A 499 27.24 1.45 -25.27
N LEU A 500 26.84 0.62 -26.24
CA LEU A 500 25.55 0.74 -26.92
C LEU A 500 24.38 0.50 -25.95
N LEU A 501 24.48 -0.50 -25.08
CA LEU A 501 23.48 -0.77 -24.03
C LEU A 501 23.34 0.42 -23.07
N ILE A 502 24.46 0.96 -22.57
CA ILE A 502 24.46 2.11 -21.65
C ILE A 502 23.82 3.33 -22.32
N TRP A 503 24.19 3.62 -23.57
CA TRP A 503 23.59 4.71 -24.33
C TRP A 503 22.08 4.50 -24.50
N TYR A 504 21.67 3.31 -24.93
CA TYR A 504 20.27 2.97 -25.16
C TYR A 504 19.43 3.12 -23.89
N ASN A 505 19.85 2.48 -22.80
CA ASN A 505 19.13 2.49 -21.52
C ASN A 505 19.02 3.92 -20.94
N ASN A 506 20.04 4.76 -21.15
CA ASN A 506 20.03 6.17 -20.72
C ASN A 506 19.03 7.05 -21.49
N LEU A 507 18.67 6.68 -22.73
CA LEU A 507 17.66 7.43 -23.50
C LEU A 507 16.28 7.37 -22.83
N ASP A 508 16.01 6.33 -22.04
CA ASP A 508 14.69 6.11 -21.46
C ASP A 508 14.49 6.82 -20.12
N VAL A 509 15.50 7.44 -19.51
CA VAL A 509 15.32 8.12 -18.20
C VAL A 509 15.25 9.65 -18.29
N VAL A 510 15.98 10.29 -19.20
CA VAL A 510 15.99 11.77 -19.28
C VAL A 510 14.66 12.34 -19.79
N PRO A 511 14.10 11.86 -20.93
CA PRO A 511 12.78 12.29 -21.38
C PRO A 511 11.69 11.91 -20.37
N PHE A 512 11.89 10.83 -19.62
CA PHE A 512 10.94 10.37 -18.61
C PHE A 512 10.72 11.43 -17.53
N ILE A 513 11.80 12.00 -16.99
CA ILE A 513 11.73 13.10 -16.01
C ILE A 513 10.89 14.26 -16.57
N LYS A 514 11.16 14.66 -17.81
CA LYS A 514 10.45 15.78 -18.46
C LYS A 514 8.97 15.47 -18.66
N ALA A 515 8.64 14.25 -19.07
CA ALA A 515 7.26 13.80 -19.24
C ALA A 515 6.50 13.76 -17.91
N ILE A 516 7.11 13.24 -16.83
CA ILE A 516 6.53 13.28 -15.48
C ILE A 516 6.31 14.74 -15.04
N LYS A 517 7.30 15.62 -15.19
CA LYS A 517 7.14 17.05 -14.86
C LYS A 517 5.94 17.67 -15.61
N SER A 518 5.81 17.41 -16.92
CA SER A 518 4.68 17.87 -17.74
C SER A 518 3.33 17.28 -17.28
N GLN A 519 3.27 15.98 -17.00
CA GLN A 519 2.07 15.32 -16.47
C GLN A 519 1.65 15.90 -15.11
N ARG A 520 2.59 16.27 -14.25
CA ARG A 520 2.28 16.88 -12.95
C ARG A 520 1.63 18.25 -13.09
N GLU A 521 2.05 19.05 -14.05
CA GLU A 521 1.43 20.36 -14.31
C GLU A 521 -0.06 20.24 -14.71
N LEU A 522 -0.48 19.10 -15.28
CA LEU A 522 -1.90 18.82 -15.50
C LEU A 522 -2.65 18.67 -14.17
N PHE A 523 -2.14 17.86 -13.24
CA PHE A 523 -2.83 17.60 -11.96
C PHE A 523 -2.78 18.78 -10.99
N LYS A 524 -1.75 19.62 -11.07
CA LYS A 524 -1.69 20.88 -10.32
C LYS A 524 -2.84 21.83 -10.66
N ARG A 525 -3.42 21.76 -11.86
CA ARG A 525 -4.61 22.55 -12.23
C ARG A 525 -5.86 22.17 -11.42
N PHE A 526 -5.85 21.00 -10.80
CA PHE A 526 -6.90 20.51 -9.90
C PHE A 526 -6.47 20.59 -8.42
N ASP A 527 -5.40 21.33 -8.10
CA ASP A 527 -4.77 21.39 -6.78
C ASP A 527 -4.39 20.00 -6.20
N LEU A 528 -3.98 19.06 -7.06
CA LEU A 528 -3.56 17.71 -6.65
C LEU A 528 -2.05 17.52 -6.87
N ASP A 529 -1.36 16.95 -5.88
CA ASP A 529 0.00 16.46 -6.05
C ASP A 529 -0.03 14.99 -6.47
N MET A 530 0.33 14.72 -7.72
CA MET A 530 0.34 13.37 -8.31
C MET A 530 1.06 12.32 -7.45
N PHE A 531 2.09 12.70 -6.71
CA PHE A 531 2.91 11.76 -5.91
C PHE A 531 2.29 11.40 -4.56
N VAL A 532 1.49 12.32 -4.03
CA VAL A 532 0.98 12.28 -2.66
C VAL A 532 -0.51 11.93 -2.65
N ASP A 533 -1.27 12.48 -3.59
CA ASP A 533 -2.72 12.41 -3.61
C ASP A 533 -3.27 11.12 -4.21
N GLY A 534 -2.49 10.36 -4.99
CA GLY A 534 -2.92 9.08 -5.55
C GLY A 534 -1.76 8.21 -6.01
N VAL A 535 -1.99 6.89 -6.10
CA VAL A 535 -1.06 5.92 -6.70
C VAL A 535 -1.51 5.44 -8.08
N SER A 536 -2.57 6.06 -8.62
CA SER A 536 -3.15 5.73 -9.92
C SER A 536 -4.00 6.87 -10.46
N LEU A 537 -4.25 6.87 -11.77
CA LEU A 537 -5.15 7.81 -12.44
C LEU A 537 -6.57 7.74 -11.88
N PRO A 538 -7.22 6.57 -11.70
CA PRO A 538 -8.55 6.50 -11.09
C PRO A 538 -8.62 7.15 -9.70
N GLY A 539 -7.59 6.94 -8.85
CA GLY A 539 -7.54 7.55 -7.52
C GLY A 539 -7.42 9.09 -7.55
N LEU A 540 -6.68 9.63 -8.53
CA LEU A 540 -6.61 11.07 -8.74
C LEU A 540 -7.92 11.62 -9.33
N SER A 541 -8.50 10.94 -10.33
CA SER A 541 -9.78 11.31 -10.94
C SER A 541 -10.93 11.32 -9.93
N GLU A 542 -10.97 10.35 -9.01
CA GLU A 542 -11.95 10.33 -7.92
C GLU A 542 -11.85 11.61 -7.07
N LYS A 543 -10.64 12.03 -6.70
CA LYS A 543 -10.45 13.27 -5.93
C LYS A 543 -10.93 14.50 -6.70
N VAL A 544 -10.65 14.59 -8.00
CA VAL A 544 -11.13 15.69 -8.86
C VAL A 544 -12.67 15.71 -8.89
N MET A 545 -13.30 14.56 -9.07
CA MET A 545 -14.76 14.43 -9.08
C MET A 545 -15.39 14.97 -7.79
N TYR A 546 -14.89 14.55 -6.63
CA TYR A 546 -15.40 15.03 -5.35
C TYR A 546 -15.10 16.51 -5.12
N GLN A 547 -13.92 17.02 -5.50
CA GLN A 547 -13.62 18.45 -5.42
C GLN A 547 -14.63 19.28 -6.22
N ALA A 548 -14.92 18.87 -7.46
CA ALA A 548 -15.91 19.53 -8.30
C ALA A 548 -17.31 19.57 -7.66
N CYS A 549 -17.71 18.56 -6.89
CA CYS A 549 -18.96 18.57 -6.14
C CYS A 549 -19.01 19.69 -5.08
N PHE A 550 -17.89 19.94 -4.39
CA PHE A 550 -17.81 20.99 -3.36
C PHE A 550 -17.56 22.39 -3.92
N ASP A 551 -16.93 22.50 -5.09
CA ASP A 551 -16.68 23.80 -5.73
C ASP A 551 -17.94 24.35 -6.42
N ASN A 552 -18.86 23.47 -6.83
CA ASN A 552 -20.11 23.81 -7.50
C ASN A 552 -21.35 23.79 -6.59
N LEU A 553 -21.18 24.08 -5.29
CA LEU A 553 -22.31 24.19 -4.35
C LEU A 553 -23.27 25.31 -4.77
N LYS A 554 -24.57 24.99 -4.79
CA LYS A 554 -25.63 25.98 -4.99
C LYS A 554 -25.88 26.75 -3.70
N TYR A 555 -26.23 28.02 -3.83
CA TYR A 555 -26.54 28.87 -2.69
C TYR A 555 -28.05 29.10 -2.58
N PRO A 556 -28.61 29.14 -1.36
CA PRO A 556 -30.02 29.48 -1.16
C PRO A 556 -30.35 30.88 -1.72
N SER A 557 -31.58 31.04 -2.19
CA SER A 557 -32.09 32.33 -2.67
C SER A 557 -32.03 33.40 -1.56
N ARG A 558 -31.73 34.64 -1.95
CA ARG A 558 -31.71 35.82 -1.07
C ARG A 558 -32.82 36.83 -1.39
N THR A 559 -33.86 36.36 -2.07
CA THR A 559 -35.07 37.15 -2.33
C THR A 559 -35.77 37.45 -1.00
N PRO A 560 -36.23 38.70 -0.76
CA PRO A 560 -36.94 39.03 0.46
C PRO A 560 -38.16 38.13 0.72
N ALA A 561 -38.31 37.69 1.97
CA ALA A 561 -39.50 36.98 2.42
C ALA A 561 -40.60 37.97 2.88
N LYS A 562 -41.79 37.43 3.19
CA LYS A 562 -42.93 38.22 3.65
C LYS A 562 -42.60 38.95 4.95
N ALA A 563 -42.89 40.25 5.00
CA ALA A 563 -42.67 41.07 6.18
C ALA A 563 -43.56 40.64 7.37
N PHE A 564 -43.00 40.70 8.58
CA PHE A 564 -43.69 40.45 9.84
C PHE A 564 -42.95 41.15 10.99
N GLN A 565 -43.60 41.29 12.14
CA GLN A 565 -43.01 41.81 13.38
C GLN A 565 -42.50 40.68 14.27
N PHE A 566 -41.39 40.92 14.96
CA PHE A 566 -40.75 39.96 15.84
C PHE A 566 -41.67 39.61 17.03
N PRO A 567 -41.84 38.32 17.36
CA PRO A 567 -42.81 37.89 18.37
C PRO A 567 -42.42 38.35 19.79
N ALA A 568 -43.17 39.31 20.34
CA ALA A 568 -42.97 39.86 21.69
C ALA A 568 -42.88 38.79 22.79
N LYS A 569 -43.64 37.69 22.65
CA LYS A 569 -43.64 36.54 23.58
C LYS A 569 -42.26 35.91 23.81
N ARG A 570 -41.30 36.06 22.88
CA ARG A 570 -39.95 35.48 23.00
C ARG A 570 -39.00 36.33 23.87
N MET A 571 -39.30 37.61 24.08
CA MET A 571 -38.42 38.56 24.79
C MET A 571 -38.18 38.17 26.25
N SER A 572 -39.22 37.72 26.95
CA SER A 572 -39.11 37.26 28.34
C SER A 572 -38.14 36.10 28.49
N GLY A 573 -38.13 35.17 27.51
CA GLY A 573 -37.21 34.05 27.47
C GLY A 573 -35.75 34.48 27.31
N TYR A 574 -35.46 35.44 26.42
CA TYR A 574 -34.09 35.94 26.23
C TYR A 574 -33.57 36.69 27.46
N LYS A 575 -34.41 37.53 28.07
CA LYS A 575 -34.08 38.26 29.31
C LYS A 575 -33.76 37.29 30.45
N LYS A 576 -34.55 36.22 30.60
CA LYS A 576 -34.31 35.16 31.59
C LYS A 576 -32.98 34.43 31.34
N GLN A 577 -32.71 34.02 30.11
CA GLN A 577 -31.46 33.31 29.75
C GLN A 577 -30.20 34.12 30.04
N ASP A 578 -30.23 35.44 29.81
CA ASP A 578 -29.08 36.30 30.05
C ASP A 578 -28.91 36.59 31.53
N ALA A 579 -29.99 36.82 32.27
CA ALA A 579 -29.94 36.96 33.73
C ALA A 579 -29.35 35.71 34.40
N GLU A 580 -29.81 34.52 34.03
CA GLU A 580 -29.30 33.23 34.56
C GLU A 580 -27.82 33.04 34.27
N SER A 581 -27.34 33.49 33.11
CA SER A 581 -25.93 33.39 32.70
C SER A 581 -25.08 34.60 33.09
N LYS A 582 -25.62 35.55 33.88
CA LYS A 582 -24.97 36.81 34.27
C LYS A 582 -24.47 37.64 33.08
N ARG A 583 -25.25 37.70 32.01
CA ARG A 583 -24.98 38.49 30.81
C ARG A 583 -25.86 39.74 30.76
N GLU A 584 -25.37 40.79 30.13
CA GLU A 584 -26.12 42.03 29.88
C GLU A 584 -27.27 41.82 28.89
N PHE A 585 -28.41 42.48 29.10
CA PHE A 585 -29.55 42.47 28.19
C PHE A 585 -29.91 43.90 27.81
N GLY A 586 -29.84 44.23 26.52
CA GLY A 586 -30.09 45.57 25.99
C GLY A 586 -30.92 45.58 24.71
N MET A 587 -31.66 44.50 24.42
CA MET A 587 -32.41 44.34 23.17
C MET A 587 -33.84 44.87 23.27
N THR A 588 -34.30 45.59 22.24
CA THR A 588 -35.69 46.08 22.10
C THR A 588 -36.40 45.38 20.93
N LEU A 589 -37.73 45.41 20.90
CA LEU A 589 -38.51 44.84 19.79
C LEU A 589 -38.27 45.59 18.48
N ASP A 590 -38.26 46.92 18.52
CA ASP A 590 -37.97 47.77 17.36
C ASP A 590 -36.61 47.44 16.73
N HIS A 591 -35.61 47.11 17.57
CA HIS A 591 -34.31 46.69 17.08
C HIS A 591 -34.39 45.31 16.39
N LEU A 592 -35.09 44.33 16.95
CA LEU A 592 -35.28 43.03 16.29
C LEU A 592 -36.04 43.16 14.97
N ASP A 593 -37.01 44.07 14.88
CA ASP A 593 -37.74 44.38 13.64
C ASP A 593 -36.84 45.06 12.60
N MET A 594 -35.98 45.98 13.01
CA MET A 594 -34.96 46.57 12.15
C MET A 594 -33.98 45.52 11.61
N LEU A 595 -33.55 44.56 12.45
CA LEU A 595 -32.71 43.45 12.01
C LEU A 595 -33.45 42.50 11.04
N LEU A 596 -34.74 42.23 11.26
CA LEU A 596 -35.58 41.47 10.33
C LEU A 596 -35.62 42.14 8.94
N GLN A 597 -35.88 43.45 8.90
CA GLN A 597 -35.91 44.21 7.65
C GLN A 597 -34.54 44.19 6.96
N LYS A 598 -33.45 44.44 7.71
CA LYS A 598 -32.08 44.41 7.20
C LYS A 598 -31.69 43.03 6.64
N GLN A 599 -32.19 41.95 7.25
CA GLN A 599 -32.00 40.57 6.79
C GLN A 599 -33.03 40.12 5.75
N LYS A 600 -33.89 41.01 5.26
CA LYS A 600 -34.93 40.71 4.26
C LYS A 600 -35.89 39.61 4.72
N TYR A 601 -36.14 39.51 6.03
CA TYR A 601 -36.97 38.48 6.66
C TYR A 601 -36.47 37.05 6.42
N LEU A 602 -35.17 36.87 6.17
CA LEU A 602 -34.52 35.58 6.00
C LEU A 602 -33.66 35.21 7.23
N CYS A 603 -33.52 33.92 7.48
CA CYS A 603 -32.59 33.40 8.46
C CYS A 603 -31.15 33.81 8.10
N GLY A 604 -30.43 34.45 9.02
CA GLY A 604 -29.04 34.88 8.81
C GLY A 604 -28.01 33.74 8.71
N LEU A 605 -28.45 32.48 8.86
CA LEU A 605 -27.62 31.28 8.84
C LEU A 605 -27.91 30.38 7.63
N CYS A 606 -29.17 30.06 7.34
CA CYS A 606 -29.57 29.18 6.23
C CYS A 606 -30.36 29.89 5.12
N TYR A 607 -30.70 31.17 5.29
CA TYR A 607 -31.53 31.95 4.36
C TYR A 607 -32.93 31.39 4.10
N CYS A 608 -33.46 30.50 4.94
CA CYS A 608 -34.87 30.14 4.84
C CYS A 608 -35.77 31.36 5.19
N PRO A 609 -36.95 31.48 4.57
CA PRO A 609 -37.95 32.47 4.96
C PRO A 609 -38.29 32.36 6.45
N LEU A 610 -38.38 33.50 7.12
CA LEU A 610 -38.80 33.58 8.52
C LEU A 610 -40.27 33.98 8.62
N SER A 611 -40.87 33.60 9.74
CA SER A 611 -42.20 34.00 10.18
C SER A 611 -42.17 34.31 11.67
N SER A 612 -43.25 34.85 12.22
CA SER A 612 -43.42 35.07 13.66
C SER A 612 -43.21 33.80 14.49
N ASP A 613 -43.49 32.63 13.92
CA ASP A 613 -43.35 31.36 14.64
C ASP A 613 -41.96 30.76 14.52
N THR A 614 -41.25 31.05 13.43
CA THR A 614 -39.94 30.42 13.14
C THR A 614 -38.74 31.29 13.49
N ALA A 615 -38.89 32.60 13.66
CA ALA A 615 -37.80 33.52 13.96
C ALA A 615 -37.28 33.43 15.40
N SER A 616 -35.97 33.64 15.56
CA SER A 616 -35.27 33.70 16.84
C SER A 616 -34.14 34.74 16.78
N ALA A 617 -33.90 35.45 17.88
CA ALA A 617 -32.68 36.22 18.09
C ALA A 617 -31.56 35.27 18.53
N ASP A 618 -30.49 35.14 17.75
CA ASP A 618 -29.31 34.32 18.04
C ASP A 618 -28.11 35.21 18.36
N ARG A 619 -27.33 34.85 19.38
CA ARG A 619 -26.15 35.60 19.81
C ARG A 619 -24.98 35.32 18.87
N ILE A 620 -24.34 36.36 18.35
CA ILE A 620 -23.12 36.25 17.54
C ILE A 620 -21.98 35.69 18.40
N ASN A 621 -21.81 36.22 19.61
CA ASN A 621 -20.90 35.71 20.63
C ASN A 621 -21.70 35.24 21.85
N ASN A 622 -21.67 33.94 22.14
CA ASN A 622 -22.39 33.35 23.27
C ASN A 622 -21.90 33.82 24.65
N LYS A 623 -20.72 34.44 24.73
CA LYS A 623 -20.19 35.05 25.96
C LYS A 623 -20.83 36.40 26.28
N LEU A 624 -21.38 37.08 25.28
CA LEU A 624 -22.11 38.34 25.43
C LEU A 624 -23.61 38.06 25.44
N GLY A 625 -24.41 38.89 26.10
CA GLY A 625 -25.87 38.72 26.11
C GLY A 625 -26.54 39.32 24.88
N HIS A 626 -27.86 39.45 24.91
CA HIS A 626 -28.63 40.06 23.82
C HIS A 626 -28.51 41.59 23.90
N VAL A 627 -27.44 42.11 23.30
CA VAL A 627 -27.11 43.54 23.20
C VAL A 627 -26.91 43.94 21.74
N ASP A 628 -26.90 45.25 21.48
CA ASP A 628 -26.64 45.77 20.14
C ASP A 628 -25.28 45.30 19.58
N GLY A 629 -25.25 45.03 18.28
CA GLY A 629 -24.09 44.47 17.58
C GLY A 629 -23.81 42.98 17.84
N ASN A 630 -24.49 42.34 18.79
CA ASN A 630 -24.28 40.92 19.13
C ASN A 630 -25.42 39.99 18.68
N ILE A 631 -26.42 40.45 17.92
CA ILE A 631 -27.57 39.62 17.50
C ILE A 631 -27.60 39.40 15.98
N LEU A 632 -27.96 38.17 15.62
CA LEU A 632 -28.33 37.75 14.27
C LEU A 632 -29.72 37.12 14.33
N ILE A 633 -30.64 37.52 13.47
CA ILE A 633 -31.93 36.83 13.39
C ILE A 633 -31.74 35.51 12.66
N SER A 634 -32.15 34.41 13.27
CA SER A 634 -32.07 33.06 12.68
C SER A 634 -33.41 32.36 12.81
N CYS A 635 -33.59 31.24 12.09
CA CYS A 635 -34.68 30.34 12.41
C CYS A 635 -34.33 29.52 13.66
N ILE A 636 -35.34 29.09 14.40
CA ILE A 636 -35.17 28.31 15.64
C ILE A 636 -34.30 27.07 15.41
N SER A 637 -34.51 26.36 14.30
CA SER A 637 -33.73 25.15 14.00
C SER A 637 -32.24 25.46 13.85
N CYS A 638 -31.86 26.60 13.26
CA CYS A 638 -30.47 27.02 13.17
C CYS A 638 -29.90 27.47 14.51
N ASN A 639 -30.66 28.22 15.31
CA ASN A 639 -30.24 28.64 16.65
C ASN A 639 -29.93 27.42 17.52
N THR A 640 -30.85 26.46 17.58
CA THR A 640 -30.68 25.21 18.35
C THR A 640 -29.53 24.36 17.81
N ALA A 641 -29.38 24.25 16.49
CA ALA A 641 -28.30 23.46 15.87
C ALA A 641 -26.91 24.08 16.04
N ARG A 642 -26.81 25.41 16.15
CA ARG A 642 -25.53 26.12 16.22
C ARG A 642 -24.75 25.78 17.48
N LYS A 643 -25.41 25.61 18.63
CA LYS A 643 -24.75 25.36 19.94
C LYS A 643 -23.57 26.34 20.17
N ASN A 644 -22.33 25.84 20.15
CA ASN A 644 -21.09 26.60 20.30
C ASN A 644 -20.32 26.79 18.97
N MET A 645 -20.89 26.42 17.83
CA MET A 645 -20.26 26.59 16.51
C MET A 645 -20.12 28.07 16.15
N SER A 646 -19.03 28.39 15.45
CA SER A 646 -18.86 29.69 14.83
C SER A 646 -19.92 29.94 13.76
N LEU A 647 -20.25 31.22 13.52
CA LEU A 647 -21.17 31.61 12.44
C LEU A 647 -20.75 31.05 11.09
N LYS A 648 -19.44 31.07 10.78
CA LYS A 648 -18.88 30.50 9.55
C LYS A 648 -19.11 28.99 9.48
N GLY A 649 -18.89 28.28 10.58
CA GLY A 649 -19.07 26.83 10.67
C GLY A 649 -20.52 26.40 10.45
N ILE A 650 -21.47 27.03 11.14
CA ILE A 650 -22.88 26.68 10.99
C ILE A 650 -23.43 27.09 9.62
N ARG A 651 -23.02 28.24 9.05
CA ARG A 651 -23.39 28.63 7.68
C ARG A 651 -22.89 27.62 6.65
N TYR A 652 -21.66 27.16 6.78
CA TYR A 652 -21.11 26.14 5.89
C TYR A 652 -21.86 24.81 6.05
N LYS A 653 -22.15 24.38 7.29
CA LYS A 653 -22.97 23.19 7.55
C LYS A 653 -24.35 23.30 6.89
N LYS A 654 -25.03 24.45 7.02
CA LYS A 654 -26.34 24.71 6.40
C LYS A 654 -26.27 24.77 4.88
N LEU A 655 -25.17 25.28 4.31
CA LEU A 655 -24.93 25.23 2.86
C LEU A 655 -24.78 23.78 2.37
N LEU A 656 -24.08 22.92 3.12
CA LEU A 656 -23.97 21.51 2.78
C LEU A 656 -25.31 20.79 2.90
N GLU A 657 -26.08 21.05 3.96
CA GLU A 657 -27.45 20.51 4.12
C GLU A 657 -28.37 20.94 2.95
N PHE A 658 -28.26 22.18 2.48
CA PHE A 658 -29.00 22.69 1.31
C PHE A 658 -28.62 21.99 -0.01
N ASN A 659 -27.41 21.45 -0.11
CA ASN A 659 -26.93 20.69 -1.27
C ASN A 659 -26.89 19.19 -0.99
N SER A 660 -27.63 18.70 0.02
CA SER A 660 -27.54 17.31 0.46
C SER A 660 -27.83 16.32 -0.68
N ASP A 661 -28.78 16.63 -1.56
CA ASP A 661 -29.14 15.87 -2.77
C ASP A 661 -28.04 15.82 -3.85
N ARG A 662 -27.00 16.65 -3.72
CA ARG A 662 -25.88 16.77 -4.68
C ARG A 662 -24.55 16.27 -4.10
N LEU A 663 -24.55 15.77 -2.87
CA LEU A 663 -23.36 15.34 -2.15
C LEU A 663 -23.49 13.86 -1.76
N VAL A 664 -22.38 13.15 -1.76
CA VAL A 664 -22.36 11.73 -1.38
C VAL A 664 -22.22 11.60 0.13
N TYR A 665 -23.06 10.78 0.75
CA TYR A 665 -22.99 10.46 2.17
C TYR A 665 -22.37 9.08 2.38
N SER A 666 -21.61 8.94 3.46
CA SER A 666 -21.18 7.63 3.94
C SER A 666 -22.39 6.87 4.47
N ILE A 667 -22.46 5.57 4.19
CA ILE A 667 -23.47 4.68 4.78
C ILE A 667 -23.22 4.61 6.28
N ASP A 668 -24.21 5.03 7.06
CA ASP A 668 -24.16 5.05 8.52
C ASP A 668 -24.70 3.76 9.13
N LYS A 669 -24.69 3.67 10.46
CA LYS A 669 -25.17 2.49 11.18
C LYS A 669 -26.67 2.25 10.97
N GLU A 670 -27.45 3.32 10.85
CA GLU A 670 -28.90 3.26 10.60
C GLU A 670 -29.18 2.57 9.26
N GLU A 671 -28.47 2.96 8.20
CA GLU A 671 -28.67 2.43 6.84
C GLU A 671 -27.68 1.30 6.48
N SER A 672 -27.10 0.63 7.48
CA SER A 672 -26.05 -0.37 7.27
C SER A 672 -26.51 -1.58 6.45
N GLU A 673 -27.80 -1.89 6.43
CA GLU A 673 -28.37 -2.96 5.59
C GLU A 673 -28.26 -2.65 4.09
N ILE A 674 -28.34 -1.37 3.70
CA ILE A 674 -28.18 -0.94 2.30
C ILE A 674 -26.81 -1.35 1.77
N TYR A 675 -25.75 -1.26 2.60
CA TYR A 675 -24.42 -1.71 2.21
C TYR A 675 -24.42 -3.19 1.83
N GLY A 676 -25.11 -4.04 2.59
CA GLY A 676 -25.27 -5.46 2.29
C GLY A 676 -25.96 -5.69 0.94
N LYS A 677 -27.08 -5.00 0.70
CA LYS A 677 -27.82 -5.07 -0.57
C LYS A 677 -26.98 -4.64 -1.76
N MET A 678 -26.33 -3.48 -1.67
CA MET A 678 -25.44 -2.97 -2.72
C MET A 678 -24.29 -3.95 -2.97
N LYS A 679 -23.57 -4.38 -1.92
CA LYS A 679 -22.44 -5.32 -2.03
C LYS A 679 -22.82 -6.65 -2.66
N ALA A 680 -24.01 -7.18 -2.35
CA ALA A 680 -24.51 -8.41 -2.96
C ALA A 680 -24.77 -8.28 -4.47
N ASN A 681 -25.12 -7.07 -4.91
CA ASN A 681 -25.50 -6.71 -6.27
C ASN A 681 -24.37 -6.02 -7.09
N ILE A 682 -23.27 -5.62 -6.47
CA ILE A 682 -22.08 -5.13 -7.19
C ILE A 682 -21.52 -6.26 -8.06
N ALA A 683 -21.40 -6.00 -9.35
CA ALA A 683 -20.78 -6.88 -10.32
C ALA A 683 -19.58 -6.20 -10.99
N GLY A 684 -18.64 -7.02 -11.45
CA GLY A 684 -17.57 -6.55 -12.34
C GLY A 684 -18.06 -6.42 -13.79
N GLY A 685 -17.12 -6.14 -14.69
CA GLY A 685 -17.42 -6.13 -16.13
C GLY A 685 -17.86 -7.52 -16.63
N PRO A 686 -18.90 -7.61 -17.48
CA PRO A 686 -19.27 -8.87 -18.11
C PRO A 686 -18.18 -9.38 -19.05
N SER A 687 -17.65 -10.58 -18.77
CA SER A 687 -16.80 -11.33 -19.70
C SER A 687 -17.64 -12.40 -20.41
N ILE A 688 -18.22 -12.05 -21.54
CA ILE A 688 -19.17 -12.91 -22.28
C ILE A 688 -18.49 -13.50 -23.52
N ILE A 689 -18.62 -14.81 -23.70
CA ILE A 689 -18.18 -15.53 -24.90
C ILE A 689 -19.41 -15.96 -25.68
N PHE A 690 -19.70 -15.28 -26.79
CA PHE A 690 -20.85 -15.60 -27.65
C PHE A 690 -20.63 -16.88 -28.47
N ASN A 691 -19.39 -17.13 -28.89
CA ASN A 691 -19.02 -18.32 -29.65
C ASN A 691 -17.62 -18.76 -29.22
N ARG A 692 -17.46 -20.04 -28.88
CA ARG A 692 -16.15 -20.60 -28.49
C ARG A 692 -15.14 -20.60 -29.63
N TYR A 693 -15.64 -20.55 -30.87
CA TYR A 693 -14.82 -20.56 -32.08
C TYR A 693 -15.47 -19.71 -33.17
N ALA A 694 -14.68 -18.80 -33.75
CA ALA A 694 -15.06 -18.05 -34.94
C ALA A 694 -13.88 -18.01 -35.91
N LYS A 695 -14.13 -18.40 -37.16
CA LYS A 695 -13.16 -18.33 -38.25
C LYS A 695 -13.78 -17.72 -39.48
N ARG A 696 -13.05 -16.77 -40.05
CA ARG A 696 -13.39 -16.11 -41.31
C ARG A 696 -13.60 -17.16 -42.41
N ASN A 697 -14.68 -16.98 -43.15
CA ASN A 697 -15.17 -17.83 -44.24
C ASN A 697 -15.66 -19.23 -43.84
N GLU A 698 -15.65 -19.60 -42.56
CA GLU A 698 -16.05 -20.93 -42.10
C GLU A 698 -17.23 -20.87 -41.12
N THR A 699 -17.15 -20.00 -40.10
CA THR A 699 -18.21 -19.91 -39.09
C THR A 699 -19.46 -19.22 -39.66
N LYS A 700 -20.63 -19.84 -39.46
CA LYS A 700 -21.93 -19.21 -39.72
C LYS A 700 -22.36 -18.38 -38.50
N ILE A 701 -22.72 -17.12 -38.73
CA ILE A 701 -23.25 -16.18 -37.73
C ILE A 701 -24.78 -16.06 -37.85
N ARG A 702 -25.41 -15.24 -36.99
CA ARG A 702 -26.87 -15.02 -36.94
C ARG A 702 -27.50 -14.89 -38.34
N GLY A 703 -28.58 -15.64 -38.55
CA GLY A 703 -29.27 -15.71 -39.85
C GLY A 703 -28.56 -16.57 -40.90
N GLY A 704 -27.61 -17.44 -40.50
CA GLY A 704 -26.92 -18.37 -41.39
C GLY A 704 -25.85 -17.75 -42.30
N LYS A 705 -25.53 -16.47 -42.09
CA LYS A 705 -24.54 -15.73 -42.89
C LYS A 705 -23.13 -16.22 -42.58
N ILE A 706 -22.24 -16.23 -43.57
CA ILE A 706 -20.83 -16.63 -43.37
C ILE A 706 -20.05 -15.45 -42.78
N CYS A 707 -19.30 -15.70 -41.69
CA CYS A 707 -18.39 -14.72 -41.10
C CYS A 707 -17.33 -14.27 -42.12
N LYS A 708 -17.23 -12.97 -42.43
CA LYS A 708 -16.23 -12.44 -43.37
C LYS A 708 -15.08 -11.68 -42.73
N LYS A 709 -15.26 -11.21 -41.49
CA LYS A 709 -14.28 -10.43 -40.74
C LYS A 709 -14.55 -10.58 -39.24
N ILE A 710 -13.49 -10.54 -38.44
CA ILE A 710 -13.53 -10.51 -36.97
C ILE A 710 -12.88 -9.18 -36.56
N ILE A 711 -13.56 -8.41 -35.71
CA ILE A 711 -13.12 -7.09 -35.26
C ILE A 711 -13.27 -7.05 -33.74
N GLY A 712 -12.25 -6.57 -33.03
CA GLY A 712 -12.33 -6.23 -31.62
C GLY A 712 -12.60 -4.75 -31.45
N TYR A 713 -13.52 -4.40 -30.55
CA TYR A 713 -13.77 -3.03 -30.13
C TYR A 713 -13.46 -2.91 -28.65
N ASP A 714 -12.86 -1.78 -28.26
CA ASP A 714 -12.63 -1.41 -26.88
C ASP A 714 -13.28 -0.05 -26.63
N ALA A 715 -14.02 0.07 -25.53
CA ALA A 715 -14.74 1.29 -25.20
C ALA A 715 -13.79 2.28 -24.52
N ASN A 716 -13.58 3.44 -25.14
CA ASN A 716 -12.78 4.50 -24.56
C ASN A 716 -13.38 4.95 -23.21
N ALA A 717 -12.69 4.63 -22.12
CA ALA A 717 -13.02 5.09 -20.77
C ALA A 717 -14.47 4.79 -20.33
N LEU A 718 -14.96 3.57 -20.59
CA LEU A 718 -16.34 3.14 -20.29
C LEU A 718 -16.86 3.56 -18.90
N TYR A 719 -16.07 3.34 -17.84
CA TYR A 719 -16.48 3.70 -16.48
C TYR A 719 -16.53 5.21 -16.23
N LEU A 720 -15.67 6.00 -16.89
CA LEU A 720 -15.74 7.47 -16.79
C LEU A 720 -16.98 8.00 -17.50
N TRP A 721 -17.33 7.42 -18.66
CA TRP A 721 -18.59 7.74 -19.32
C TRP A 721 -19.79 7.37 -18.43
N ALA A 722 -19.76 6.17 -17.81
CA ALA A 722 -20.80 5.75 -16.87
C ALA A 722 -20.94 6.74 -15.69
N LEU A 723 -19.83 7.14 -15.07
CA LEU A 723 -19.79 8.16 -13.99
C LEU A 723 -20.28 9.54 -14.43
N GLY A 724 -20.27 9.85 -15.73
CA GLY A 724 -20.80 11.10 -16.28
C GLY A 724 -22.33 11.12 -16.43
N ASN A 725 -23.02 9.99 -16.22
CA ASN A 725 -24.48 9.94 -16.20
C ASN A 725 -25.03 10.35 -14.83
N GLU A 726 -26.35 10.41 -14.69
CA GLU A 726 -26.99 10.60 -13.39
C GLU A 726 -26.51 9.52 -12.41
N MET A 727 -26.26 9.90 -11.15
CA MET A 727 -25.77 8.99 -10.12
C MET A 727 -26.52 9.24 -8.80
N PRO A 728 -26.82 8.20 -8.01
CA PRO A 728 -27.45 8.34 -6.71
C PRO A 728 -26.55 9.12 -5.75
N CYS A 729 -27.08 10.24 -5.26
CA CYS A 729 -26.46 11.14 -4.30
C CYS A 729 -27.38 11.32 -3.09
N GLY A 730 -26.89 12.02 -2.06
CA GLY A 730 -27.60 12.24 -0.82
C GLY A 730 -27.49 11.11 0.18
N ARG A 731 -28.26 11.25 1.26
CA ARG A 731 -28.43 10.18 2.25
C ARG A 731 -29.28 9.09 1.61
N LEU A 732 -28.71 7.90 1.48
CA LEU A 732 -29.47 6.74 1.04
C LEU A 732 -30.55 6.43 2.07
N THR A 733 -31.76 6.15 1.61
CA THR A 733 -32.90 5.78 2.45
C THR A 733 -33.65 4.64 1.78
N THR A 734 -34.33 3.83 2.59
CA THR A 734 -35.19 2.76 2.10
C THR A 734 -36.64 3.23 2.11
N ILE A 735 -37.37 2.99 1.02
CA ILE A 735 -38.79 3.26 0.89
C ILE A 735 -39.49 1.93 0.63
N GLU A 736 -40.58 1.67 1.36
CA GLU A 736 -41.43 0.50 1.11
C GLU A 736 -42.10 0.60 -0.26
N VAL A 737 -42.20 -0.54 -0.95
CA VAL A 737 -42.79 -0.61 -2.29
C VAL A 737 -44.29 -0.30 -2.22
N TYR A 738 -44.80 0.44 -3.21
CA TYR A 738 -46.22 0.81 -3.32
C TYR A 738 -46.71 0.71 -4.77
N ASP A 739 -48.03 0.59 -4.94
CA ASP A 739 -48.68 0.52 -6.25
C ASP A 739 -48.44 1.81 -7.06
N GLY A 740 -47.90 1.68 -8.28
CA GLY A 740 -47.56 2.81 -9.15
C GLY A 740 -46.11 3.30 -9.05
N ILE A 741 -45.27 2.69 -8.20
CA ILE A 741 -43.84 3.06 -8.09
C ILE A 741 -43.11 3.02 -9.43
N ILE A 742 -43.46 2.07 -10.32
CA ILE A 742 -42.85 1.96 -11.65
C ILE A 742 -43.24 3.14 -12.54
N ASP A 743 -44.49 3.59 -12.48
CA ASP A 743 -44.95 4.75 -13.24
C ASP A 743 -44.30 6.03 -12.72
N ASP A 744 -44.09 6.13 -11.40
CA ASP A 744 -43.36 7.23 -10.78
C ASP A 744 -41.87 7.23 -11.15
N ILE A 745 -41.22 6.07 -11.29
CA ILE A 745 -39.85 5.96 -11.82
C ILE A 745 -39.80 6.41 -13.29
N LYS A 746 -40.75 5.96 -14.12
CA LYS A 746 -40.85 6.35 -15.54
C LYS A 746 -41.14 7.83 -15.74
N ALA A 747 -41.84 8.45 -14.78
CA ALA A 747 -42.17 9.88 -14.77
C ALA A 747 -41.15 10.74 -14.01
N ASP A 748 -39.96 10.22 -13.70
CA ASP A 748 -38.88 10.93 -13.01
C ASP A 748 -39.22 11.45 -11.60
N LYS A 749 -40.25 10.90 -10.96
CA LYS A 749 -40.63 11.26 -9.59
C LYS A 749 -39.78 10.52 -8.54
N ILE A 750 -39.25 9.35 -8.90
CA ILE A 750 -38.36 8.54 -8.04
C ILE A 750 -37.06 8.24 -8.78
N PHE A 751 -35.95 8.39 -8.07
CA PHE A 751 -34.60 8.09 -8.54
C PHE A 751 -33.83 7.30 -7.48
N GLY A 752 -33.07 6.29 -7.90
CA GLY A 752 -32.32 5.42 -6.99
C GLY A 752 -32.22 4.00 -7.52
N PHE A 753 -32.49 3.03 -6.65
CA PHE A 753 -32.49 1.61 -6.99
C PHE A 753 -33.79 0.94 -6.57
N LEU A 754 -34.27 0.00 -7.39
CA LEU A 754 -35.42 -0.84 -7.09
C LEU A 754 -34.95 -2.28 -6.89
N GLU A 755 -35.27 -2.87 -5.72
CA GLU A 755 -35.13 -4.31 -5.50
C GLU A 755 -36.39 -5.00 -6.05
N CYS A 756 -36.24 -5.87 -7.04
CA CYS A 756 -37.37 -6.53 -7.68
C CYS A 756 -37.00 -7.90 -8.24
N ASP A 757 -38.03 -8.69 -8.55
CA ASP A 757 -37.90 -9.87 -9.39
C ASP A 757 -38.09 -9.46 -10.85
N ILE A 758 -37.23 -9.94 -11.74
CA ILE A 758 -37.28 -9.58 -13.16
C ILE A 758 -37.16 -10.83 -14.03
N GLN A 759 -37.89 -10.85 -15.15
CA GLN A 759 -37.80 -11.92 -16.14
C GLN A 759 -37.91 -11.40 -17.58
N THR A 760 -37.21 -12.07 -18.49
CA THR A 760 -37.32 -11.84 -19.92
C THR A 760 -38.63 -12.47 -20.44
N PRO A 761 -39.49 -11.70 -21.12
CA PRO A 761 -40.71 -12.25 -21.72
C PRO A 761 -40.41 -13.41 -22.67
N GLU A 762 -41.25 -14.46 -22.65
CA GLU A 762 -41.00 -15.71 -23.39
C GLU A 762 -40.75 -15.47 -24.89
N HIS A 763 -41.55 -14.60 -25.51
CA HIS A 763 -41.44 -14.26 -26.92
C HIS A 763 -40.13 -13.52 -27.30
N LEU A 764 -39.39 -12.98 -26.31
CA LEU A 764 -38.11 -12.30 -26.52
C LEU A 764 -36.90 -13.17 -26.23
N LYS A 765 -37.06 -14.36 -25.62
CA LYS A 765 -35.92 -15.23 -25.28
C LYS A 765 -35.12 -15.64 -26.52
N GLN A 766 -35.79 -15.94 -27.63
CA GLN A 766 -35.10 -16.24 -28.89
C GLN A 766 -34.33 -15.04 -29.44
N TYR A 767 -34.81 -13.81 -29.23
CA TYR A 767 -34.10 -12.61 -29.65
C TYR A 767 -32.81 -12.40 -28.84
N PHE A 768 -32.88 -12.65 -27.53
CA PHE A 768 -31.79 -12.50 -26.57
C PHE A 768 -30.97 -13.80 -26.35
N SER A 769 -31.11 -14.80 -27.21
CA SER A 769 -30.43 -16.08 -27.03
C SER A 769 -28.90 -16.00 -27.11
N GLU A 770 -28.39 -15.00 -27.82
CA GLU A 770 -26.95 -14.72 -27.91
C GLU A 770 -26.46 -13.93 -26.69
N MET A 771 -27.26 -12.98 -26.20
CA MET A 771 -26.93 -12.13 -25.05
C MET A 771 -28.19 -11.89 -24.24
N THR A 772 -28.28 -12.53 -23.09
CA THR A 772 -29.40 -12.32 -22.17
C THR A 772 -29.34 -10.92 -21.57
N PRO A 773 -30.50 -10.27 -21.32
CA PRO A 773 -30.54 -8.88 -20.91
C PRO A 773 -30.31 -8.69 -19.40
N ILE A 774 -30.49 -9.74 -18.61
CA ILE A 774 -30.34 -9.70 -17.15
C ILE A 774 -29.01 -10.35 -16.81
N PHE A 775 -28.25 -9.71 -15.93
CA PHE A 775 -27.01 -10.27 -15.42
C PHE A 775 -27.04 -10.39 -13.91
N LYS A 776 -26.52 -11.51 -13.41
CA LYS A 776 -26.53 -11.79 -11.97
C LYS A 776 -25.30 -12.53 -11.49
N ASN A 777 -24.98 -12.34 -10.22
CA ASN A 777 -23.90 -13.06 -9.57
C ASN A 777 -24.41 -14.36 -8.95
N VAL A 778 -23.93 -15.51 -9.43
CA VAL A 778 -24.31 -16.83 -8.92
C VAL A 778 -23.07 -17.58 -8.46
N LEU A 779 -23.20 -18.37 -7.40
CA LEU A 779 -22.14 -19.32 -7.03
C LEU A 779 -22.14 -20.44 -8.08
N ILE A 780 -21.04 -20.57 -8.81
CA ILE A 780 -20.83 -21.66 -9.76
C ILE A 780 -19.94 -22.69 -9.08
N ASP A 781 -20.52 -23.85 -8.76
CA ASP A 781 -19.76 -25.01 -8.31
C ASP A 781 -19.26 -25.80 -9.52
N CYS A 782 -17.96 -25.73 -9.78
CA CYS A 782 -17.34 -26.45 -10.89
C CYS A 782 -17.22 -27.97 -10.65
N ALA A 783 -17.67 -28.48 -9.49
CA ALA A 783 -17.82 -29.90 -9.21
C ALA A 783 -19.26 -30.40 -9.45
N ASP A 784 -20.18 -29.52 -9.88
CA ASP A 784 -21.52 -29.90 -10.29
C ASP A 784 -21.61 -29.89 -11.83
N GLU A 785 -21.71 -31.09 -12.42
CA GLU A 785 -21.83 -31.28 -13.86
C GLU A 785 -23.06 -30.56 -14.45
N SER A 786 -24.16 -30.47 -13.69
CA SER A 786 -25.40 -29.83 -14.15
C SER A 786 -25.25 -28.32 -14.32
N VAL A 787 -24.27 -27.70 -13.63
CA VAL A 787 -24.05 -26.24 -13.64
C VAL A 787 -23.12 -25.81 -14.77
N ILE A 788 -22.03 -26.55 -15.01
CA ILE A 788 -21.00 -26.16 -15.99
C ILE A 788 -21.03 -26.98 -17.29
N GLY A 789 -21.85 -28.03 -17.32
CA GLY A 789 -21.97 -28.98 -18.42
C GLY A 789 -20.81 -29.99 -18.45
N ASN A 790 -21.11 -31.16 -18.99
CA ASN A 790 -20.23 -32.34 -19.04
C ASN A 790 -18.79 -32.00 -19.47
N HIS A 791 -18.60 -31.33 -20.60
CA HIS A 791 -17.26 -31.00 -21.10
C HIS A 791 -16.42 -30.17 -20.12
N MET A 792 -17.00 -29.14 -19.49
CA MET A 792 -16.26 -28.31 -18.54
C MET A 792 -16.04 -29.04 -17.21
N PHE A 793 -16.97 -29.92 -16.83
CA PHE A 793 -16.82 -30.78 -15.66
C PHE A 793 -15.64 -31.72 -15.85
N ASP A 794 -15.58 -32.48 -16.94
CA ASP A 794 -14.46 -33.36 -17.28
C ASP A 794 -13.13 -32.59 -17.34
N TYR A 795 -13.13 -31.42 -17.99
CA TYR A 795 -11.96 -30.55 -18.03
C TYR A 795 -11.54 -30.09 -16.64
N ASN A 796 -12.48 -29.76 -15.75
CA ASN A 796 -12.14 -29.40 -14.38
C ASN A 796 -11.55 -30.60 -13.64
N GLN A 797 -12.17 -31.78 -13.77
CA GLN A 797 -11.74 -32.99 -13.09
C GLN A 797 -10.32 -33.41 -13.48
N SER A 798 -9.95 -33.27 -14.76
CA SER A 798 -8.61 -33.58 -15.28
C SER A 798 -7.50 -32.73 -14.65
N ARG A 799 -7.83 -31.56 -14.09
CA ARG A 799 -6.85 -30.67 -13.42
C ARG A 799 -6.40 -31.16 -12.03
N GLY A 800 -6.96 -32.24 -11.50
CA GLY A 800 -6.55 -32.85 -10.24
C GLY A 800 -6.52 -31.87 -9.07
N LEU A 801 -5.34 -31.69 -8.44
CA LEU A 801 -5.15 -30.74 -7.32
C LEU A 801 -5.39 -29.26 -7.71
N ASN A 802 -5.36 -28.94 -9.01
CA ASN A 802 -5.57 -27.60 -9.55
C ASN A 802 -7.00 -27.37 -10.08
N ARG A 803 -7.97 -28.19 -9.64
CA ARG A 803 -9.40 -27.99 -9.92
C ARG A 803 -9.85 -26.59 -9.54
N ALA A 804 -10.67 -25.99 -10.40
CA ALA A 804 -11.38 -24.76 -10.09
C ALA A 804 -12.34 -25.03 -8.92
N LYS A 805 -12.22 -24.19 -7.89
CA LYS A 805 -13.08 -24.22 -6.71
C LYS A 805 -14.38 -23.45 -6.98
N PRO A 806 -15.47 -23.74 -6.23
CA PRO A 806 -16.69 -22.95 -6.27
C PRO A 806 -16.38 -21.46 -6.12
N ALA A 807 -16.95 -20.62 -6.98
CA ALA A 807 -16.74 -19.19 -6.95
C ALA A 807 -17.96 -18.43 -7.45
N ARG A 808 -18.23 -17.24 -6.90
CA ARG A 808 -19.25 -16.36 -7.48
C ARG A 808 -18.79 -15.88 -8.85
N LYS A 809 -19.67 -16.00 -9.83
CA LYS A 809 -19.47 -15.57 -11.22
C LYS A 809 -20.64 -14.70 -11.64
N PHE A 810 -20.35 -13.69 -12.43
CA PHE A 810 -21.36 -12.92 -13.14
C PHE A 810 -21.77 -13.68 -14.39
N ILE A 811 -23.06 -13.98 -14.52
CA ILE A 811 -23.61 -14.71 -15.66
C ILE A 811 -24.74 -13.89 -16.29
N GLY A 812 -24.96 -14.11 -17.58
CA GLY A 812 -26.23 -13.73 -18.21
C GLY A 812 -27.34 -14.69 -17.80
N SER A 813 -28.54 -14.19 -17.58
CA SER A 813 -29.73 -14.95 -17.20
C SER A 813 -30.99 -14.38 -17.84
N TYR A 814 -32.04 -15.20 -17.98
CA TYR A 814 -33.35 -14.72 -18.39
C TYR A 814 -34.20 -14.23 -17.22
N PHE A 815 -33.77 -14.43 -15.99
CA PHE A 815 -34.50 -14.02 -14.80
C PHE A 815 -33.56 -13.77 -13.62
N ASP A 816 -33.99 -12.94 -12.69
CA ASP A 816 -33.39 -12.85 -11.37
C ASP A 816 -34.41 -12.50 -10.30
N GLU A 817 -34.10 -12.88 -9.07
CA GLU A 817 -34.93 -12.62 -7.90
C GLU A 817 -34.20 -11.64 -6.99
N LYS A 818 -34.92 -10.65 -6.46
CA LYS A 818 -34.38 -9.59 -5.58
C LYS A 818 -33.14 -8.88 -6.16
N ILE A 819 -33.13 -8.66 -7.48
CA ILE A 819 -32.07 -7.90 -8.14
C ILE A 819 -32.24 -6.41 -7.82
N LEU A 820 -31.13 -5.73 -7.57
CA LEU A 820 -31.12 -4.29 -7.36
C LEU A 820 -30.87 -3.55 -8.69
N ILE A 821 -31.92 -3.00 -9.29
CA ILE A 821 -31.87 -2.33 -10.59
C ILE A 821 -31.79 -0.81 -10.41
N TYR A 822 -30.84 -0.18 -11.11
CA TYR A 822 -30.73 1.26 -11.18
C TYR A 822 -31.93 1.86 -11.93
N ALA A 823 -32.68 2.77 -11.29
CA ALA A 823 -34.00 3.21 -11.76
C ALA A 823 -34.04 3.72 -13.21
N PRO A 824 -33.04 4.46 -13.73
CA PRO A 824 -32.99 4.83 -15.14
C PRO A 824 -32.90 3.68 -16.14
N LEU A 825 -32.48 2.48 -15.72
CA LEU A 825 -32.51 1.28 -16.58
C LEU A 825 -33.91 0.66 -16.69
N LEU A 826 -34.89 1.13 -15.92
CA LEU A 826 -36.29 0.70 -15.96
C LEU A 826 -37.17 1.58 -16.87
N LYS A 827 -36.62 2.70 -17.34
CA LYS A 827 -37.25 3.59 -18.33
C LYS A 827 -37.03 3.03 -19.73
#